data_AF-A0A4T0VFU3-F1
#
_entry.id   AF-A0A4T0VFU3-F1
#
_cell.length_a   1.000
_cell.length_b   1.000
_cell.length_c   1.000
_cell.angle_alpha   90.00
_cell.angle_beta   90.00
_cell.angle_gamma   90.00
#
_symmetry.space_group_name_H-M   'P 1'
#
loop_
_entity.id
_entity.type
_entity.pdbx_description
1 polymer ?
#
loop_
_entity_poly.entity_id
_entity_poly.type
_entity_poly.pdbx_seq_one_letter_code
_entity_poly.pdbx_strand_id
1 'polypeptide(L)'
;MDEEAPQHQLSNGTMLTPDAIADLLSPASAWADPGSESQSRAHRTALLGDVLFTAKQLWNVGSEELDAVAEKLGDGSRDASWRRPLGDSGILDFFLSIVATQGLRPDLKKHMLRLIGNSCADTDENREKVVASGALAPIIGFLADDAAFHFAVPVLYNILVDYEPAQAQASAQSLTWHLVDLLASTRLADAPHLVGIVVKILALLATHETEATRAPSQTPAVLLTLALAPTTDAEDFVSLTAVALAYLTHAPVQAAFIATGSVPVLLDTLYHLQTQLDALQIEDEDAAVQLRALPQSFIQVLADISYADEFPLRHPLGSPVLDTLQSWLSLPNPHLRAAACLCLGNVARSDEASFALVRDRAVHLPLVALLRDATDPQLLHSALSFLKNLAIPSQNKPVLGDAGLFDPDVLPRVWALDANPQVQFSAVSLARLLLVNTPPNVRRLCAPLSPDPLSPSHETTQLHRLLDIFARSDAEHTRTEAARAAAVVCRPLSPAALAEAEGDGSTKRRAKFYRQHAGLNKALAFLVTQMRFPVLRSEAWFVFALMCRAKDGADVVIRTLQVAGAFEALTEAITGRTFAAAEEARDGARAIEEGPAGAGQAAVVSGGSNAAMVEGLGLEPQQADLSQAAGMKKVDRENGLVMVTELVKKHADELPAARRAAFEDMLREGGEMLVDEKGKANA
;
A
#
# COMPACT_ATOMS: atom_id res chain seq x y z
N MET A 1 30.08 47.08 58.10
CA MET A 1 30.67 45.96 57.36
C MET A 1 29.48 45.15 56.91
N ASP A 2 29.11 45.27 55.64
CA ASP A 2 28.49 44.20 54.88
C ASP A 2 28.64 44.53 53.40
N GLU A 3 28.89 43.47 52.65
CA GLU A 3 29.64 43.38 51.40
C GLU A 3 28.96 44.07 50.20
N GLU A 4 29.75 44.87 49.47
CA GLU A 4 29.45 45.31 48.11
C GLU A 4 29.48 44.11 47.16
N ALA A 5 28.37 43.90 46.45
CA ALA A 5 28.29 42.99 45.32
C ALA A 5 29.26 43.43 44.21
N PRO A 6 29.99 42.51 43.57
CA PRO A 6 31.00 42.86 42.59
C PRO A 6 30.38 43.43 41.32
N GLN A 7 30.72 44.69 41.02
CA GLN A 7 30.54 45.29 39.69
C GLN A 7 31.34 44.47 38.68
N HIS A 8 30.65 43.77 37.78
CA HIS A 8 31.27 43.19 36.60
C HIS A 8 31.91 44.31 35.76
N GLN A 9 33.24 44.36 35.76
CA GLN A 9 34.01 45.19 34.84
C GLN A 9 33.67 44.82 33.39
N LEU A 10 33.04 45.75 32.67
CA LEU A 10 32.98 45.74 31.21
C LEU A 10 34.43 45.72 30.69
N SER A 11 34.79 44.73 29.86
CA SER A 11 36.09 44.71 29.19
C SER A 11 36.27 46.00 28.38
N ASN A 12 37.45 46.64 28.47
CA ASN A 12 37.84 47.79 27.65
C ASN A 12 37.96 47.39 26.16
N GLY A 13 36.84 47.22 25.46
CA GLY A 13 36.82 47.05 24.00
C GLY A 13 36.96 48.39 23.28
N THR A 14 37.55 48.37 22.08
CA THR A 14 37.66 49.57 21.24
C THR A 14 36.45 49.64 20.31
N MET A 15 35.75 50.78 20.26
CA MET A 15 34.68 51.00 19.29
C MET A 15 35.25 51.00 17.87
N LEU A 16 34.69 50.17 17.00
CA LEU A 16 35.06 50.09 15.59
C LEU A 16 34.03 50.83 14.73
N THR A 17 34.51 51.46 13.65
CA THR A 17 33.61 52.00 12.61
C THR A 17 33.09 50.86 11.73
N PRO A 18 31.93 51.01 11.07
CA PRO A 18 31.45 50.03 10.10
C PRO A 18 32.50 49.69 9.02
N ASP A 19 33.25 50.67 8.53
CA ASP A 19 34.30 50.44 7.54
C ASP A 19 35.44 49.57 8.08
N ALA A 20 35.86 49.78 9.33
CA ALA A 20 36.86 48.95 9.97
C ALA A 20 36.38 47.49 10.14
N ILE A 21 35.08 47.29 10.40
CA ILE A 21 34.48 45.95 10.48
C ILE A 21 34.44 45.31 9.08
N ALA A 22 34.12 46.08 8.04
CA ALA A 22 34.11 45.60 6.66
C ALA A 22 35.52 45.17 6.21
N ASP A 23 36.54 45.97 6.49
CA ASP A 23 37.94 45.65 6.17
C ASP A 23 38.40 44.39 6.90
N LEU A 24 38.01 44.25 8.18
CA LEU A 24 38.30 43.07 8.99
C LEU A 24 37.67 41.79 8.45
N LEU A 25 36.45 41.86 7.92
CA LEU A 25 35.72 40.71 7.35
C LEU A 25 36.01 40.49 5.86
N SER A 26 36.88 41.30 5.25
CA SER A 26 37.20 41.18 3.83
C SER A 26 37.88 39.85 3.50
N PRO A 27 37.81 39.38 2.24
CA PRO A 27 38.56 38.20 1.83
C PRO A 27 40.06 38.34 2.11
N ALA A 28 40.63 39.54 1.95
CA ALA A 28 42.07 39.77 2.15
C ALA A 28 42.53 39.50 3.59
N SER A 29 41.69 39.76 4.60
CA SER A 29 41.95 39.44 6.00
C SER A 29 41.56 38.02 6.37
N ALA A 30 40.58 37.42 5.68
CA ALA A 30 40.20 36.01 5.88
C ALA A 30 41.36 35.05 5.59
N TRP A 31 42.24 35.36 4.63
CA TRP A 31 43.37 34.51 4.22
C TRP A 31 44.72 34.85 4.88
N ALA A 32 44.75 35.72 5.90
CA ALA A 32 45.96 35.92 6.72
C ALA A 32 46.21 34.66 7.58
N ASP A 33 46.85 33.66 6.98
CA ASP A 33 47.00 32.29 7.50
C ASP A 33 47.98 32.22 8.68
N PRO A 34 47.53 31.91 9.92
CA PRO A 34 48.40 31.71 11.06
C PRO A 34 48.84 30.25 11.25
N GLY A 35 48.42 29.30 10.39
CA GLY A 35 48.72 27.87 10.54
C GLY A 35 47.50 26.95 10.41
N SER A 36 47.35 25.96 11.30
CA SER A 36 46.29 24.94 11.17
C SER A 36 44.87 25.54 11.22
N GLU A 37 43.88 24.83 10.66
CA GLU A 37 42.47 25.28 10.61
C GLU A 37 41.92 25.71 11.98
N SER A 38 42.30 25.02 13.06
CA SER A 38 41.96 25.38 14.44
C SER A 38 42.57 26.71 14.91
N GLN A 39 43.82 26.99 14.53
CA GLN A 39 44.52 28.24 14.87
C GLN A 39 43.92 29.41 14.09
N SER A 40 43.57 29.17 12.82
CA SER A 40 42.88 30.13 11.98
C SER A 40 41.50 30.51 12.55
N ARG A 41 40.70 29.52 12.99
CA ARG A 41 39.41 29.76 13.68
C ARG A 41 39.59 30.59 14.95
N ALA A 42 40.48 30.16 15.86
CA ALA A 42 40.71 30.86 17.13
C ALA A 42 41.20 32.31 16.93
N HIS A 43 42.09 32.53 15.96
CA HIS A 43 42.57 33.87 15.61
C HIS A 43 41.43 34.76 15.11
N ARG A 44 40.62 34.28 14.16
CA ARG A 44 39.46 35.02 13.65
C ARG A 44 38.44 35.31 14.75
N THR A 45 38.18 34.37 15.65
CA THR A 45 37.29 34.59 16.81
C THR A 45 37.79 35.71 17.70
N ALA A 46 39.10 35.80 17.95
CA ALA A 46 39.69 36.86 18.78
C ALA A 46 39.52 38.25 18.13
N LEU A 47 39.67 38.36 16.80
CA LEU A 47 39.47 39.61 16.05
C LEU A 47 38.04 40.17 16.18
N LEU A 48 37.06 39.30 16.43
CA LEU A 48 35.65 39.68 16.55
C LEU A 48 35.26 40.23 17.93
N GLY A 49 36.17 40.21 18.92
CA GLY A 49 35.89 40.70 20.27
C GLY A 49 35.47 42.18 20.32
N ASP A 50 36.22 43.05 19.63
CA ASP A 50 35.90 44.48 19.53
C ASP A 50 34.64 44.75 18.70
N VAL A 51 34.34 43.87 17.73
CA VAL A 51 33.11 43.93 16.94
C VAL A 51 31.89 43.63 17.80
N LEU A 52 31.95 42.59 18.64
CA LEU A 52 30.88 42.28 19.60
C LEU A 52 30.70 43.42 20.61
N PHE A 53 31.79 43.95 21.15
CA PHE A 53 31.74 45.09 22.07
C PHE A 53 31.02 46.28 21.41
N THR A 54 31.43 46.63 20.18
CA THR A 54 30.82 47.71 19.39
C THR A 54 29.31 47.49 19.20
N ALA A 55 28.91 46.29 18.76
CA ALA A 55 27.49 45.97 18.54
C ALA A 55 26.65 46.10 19.82
N LYS A 56 27.17 45.62 20.96
CA LYS A 56 26.49 45.74 22.27
C LYS A 56 26.36 47.19 22.71
N GLN A 57 27.40 48.02 22.54
CA GLN A 57 27.33 49.44 22.91
C GLN A 57 26.32 50.19 22.06
N LEU A 58 26.36 50.00 20.74
CA LEU A 58 25.43 50.64 19.81
C LEU A 58 23.97 50.26 20.09
N TRP A 59 23.71 48.99 20.44
CA TRP A 59 22.40 48.55 20.88
C TRP A 59 21.95 49.21 22.18
N ASN A 60 22.81 49.24 23.21
CA ASN A 60 22.48 49.81 24.51
C ASN A 60 22.10 51.29 24.44
N VAL A 61 22.69 52.05 23.49
CA VAL A 61 22.37 53.47 23.27
C VAL A 61 21.30 53.70 22.20
N GLY A 62 20.76 52.65 21.59
CA GLY A 62 19.74 52.73 20.55
C GLY A 62 20.23 53.30 19.21
N SER A 63 21.53 53.28 18.94
CA SER A 63 22.13 53.89 17.74
C SER A 63 21.66 53.23 16.44
N GLU A 64 21.42 54.04 15.41
CA GLU A 64 21.16 53.58 14.03
C GLU A 64 22.40 53.00 13.35
N GLU A 65 23.61 53.32 13.84
CA GLU A 65 24.86 52.73 13.32
C GLU A 65 24.92 51.21 13.50
N LEU A 66 24.13 50.65 14.43
CA LEU A 66 24.02 49.20 14.58
C LEU A 66 23.54 48.54 13.28
N ASP A 67 22.72 49.22 12.48
CA ASP A 67 22.19 48.71 11.23
C ASP A 67 23.32 48.53 10.22
N ALA A 68 24.26 49.48 10.16
CA ALA A 68 25.47 49.39 9.35
C ALA A 68 26.44 48.30 9.86
N VAL A 69 26.58 48.15 11.18
CA VAL A 69 27.39 47.06 11.76
C VAL A 69 26.80 45.69 11.41
N ALA A 70 25.49 45.52 11.56
CA ALA A 70 24.78 44.31 11.17
C ALA A 70 24.91 44.05 9.66
N GLU A 71 24.89 45.09 8.83
CA GLU A 71 25.14 44.96 7.39
C GLU A 71 26.51 44.36 7.12
N LYS A 72 27.58 44.90 7.71
CA LYS A 72 28.94 44.41 7.45
C LYS A 72 29.15 42.98 7.93
N LEU A 73 28.57 42.64 9.08
CA LEU A 73 28.52 41.26 9.58
C LEU A 73 27.74 40.33 8.64
N GLY A 74 26.57 40.79 8.16
CA GLY A 74 25.74 40.06 7.21
C GLY A 74 26.38 39.91 5.82
N ASP A 75 27.27 40.81 5.42
CA ASP A 75 28.08 40.69 4.21
C ASP A 75 29.24 39.72 4.41
N GLY A 76 30.01 39.87 5.50
CA GLY A 76 31.17 39.04 5.82
C GLY A 76 30.82 37.57 6.08
N SER A 77 29.66 37.30 6.68
CA SER A 77 29.17 35.93 6.95
C SER A 77 28.92 35.08 5.71
N ARG A 78 28.89 35.68 4.50
CA ARG A 78 28.83 34.91 3.25
C ARG A 78 30.07 34.02 3.06
N ASP A 79 31.22 34.48 3.54
CA ASP A 79 32.45 33.71 3.53
C ASP A 79 32.40 32.64 4.64
N ALA A 80 32.53 31.37 4.24
CA ALA A 80 32.46 30.21 5.11
C ALA A 80 33.49 30.27 6.26
N SER A 81 34.63 30.94 6.05
CA SER A 81 35.69 31.07 7.05
C SER A 81 35.29 31.89 8.29
N TRP A 82 34.24 32.71 8.19
CA TRP A 82 33.72 33.54 9.29
C TRP A 82 32.54 32.92 10.03
N ARG A 83 31.84 31.93 9.47
CA ARG A 83 30.60 31.37 10.06
C ARG A 83 30.83 30.84 11.47
N ARG A 84 31.83 29.96 11.66
CA ARG A 84 32.20 29.42 12.97
C ARG A 84 32.73 30.49 13.94
N PRO A 85 33.67 31.38 13.56
CA PRO A 85 34.08 32.51 14.40
C PRO A 85 32.96 33.44 14.86
N LEU A 86 31.96 33.72 14.01
CA LEU A 86 30.79 34.53 14.36
C LEU A 86 29.94 33.86 15.47
N GLY A 87 29.87 32.53 15.45
CA GLY A 87 29.26 31.73 16.52
C GLY A 87 30.08 31.74 17.81
N ASP A 88 31.39 31.48 17.72
CA ASP A 88 32.29 31.36 18.87
C ASP A 88 32.48 32.70 19.61
N SER A 89 32.49 33.80 18.87
CA SER A 89 32.73 35.14 19.41
C SER A 89 31.57 35.67 20.25
N GLY A 90 30.38 35.07 20.14
CA GLY A 90 29.17 35.56 20.80
C GLY A 90 28.39 36.61 20.00
N ILE A 91 28.82 36.94 18.78
CA ILE A 91 28.10 37.86 17.88
C ILE A 91 26.77 37.25 17.47
N LEU A 92 26.76 35.99 17.03
CA LEU A 92 25.52 35.30 16.69
C LEU A 92 24.58 35.26 17.90
N ASP A 93 25.07 34.88 19.09
CA ASP A 93 24.26 34.84 20.32
C ASP A 93 23.67 36.22 20.68
N PHE A 94 24.41 37.29 20.46
CA PHE A 94 23.91 38.66 20.67
C PHE A 94 22.75 38.98 19.72
N PHE A 95 22.89 38.72 18.42
CA PHE A 95 21.81 38.99 17.46
C PHE A 95 20.59 38.07 17.66
N LEU A 96 20.81 36.81 18.06
CA LEU A 96 19.73 35.91 18.47
C LEU A 96 19.01 36.42 19.72
N SER A 97 19.70 37.10 20.65
CA SER A 97 19.08 37.63 21.87
C SER A 97 18.16 38.83 21.62
N ILE A 98 18.39 39.59 20.54
CA ILE A 98 17.60 40.79 20.21
C ILE A 98 16.56 40.55 19.11
N VAL A 99 16.55 39.37 18.47
CA VAL A 99 15.68 39.05 17.32
C VAL A 99 14.19 39.18 17.62
N ALA A 100 13.80 38.93 18.87
CA ALA A 100 12.42 39.02 19.35
C ALA A 100 11.99 40.45 19.74
N THR A 101 12.88 41.44 19.64
CA THR A 101 12.59 42.82 20.04
C THR A 101 11.53 43.43 19.15
N GLN A 102 10.54 44.07 19.77
CA GLN A 102 9.48 44.77 19.05
C GLN A 102 10.00 46.10 18.48
N GLY A 103 9.51 46.48 17.31
CA GLY A 103 9.86 47.78 16.70
C GLY A 103 11.28 47.87 16.14
N LEU A 104 11.94 46.74 15.85
CA LEU A 104 13.23 46.75 15.14
C LEU A 104 13.12 47.51 13.81
N ARG A 105 14.12 48.34 13.53
CA ARG A 105 14.24 49.07 12.26
C ARG A 105 14.31 48.10 11.07
N PRO A 106 13.71 48.42 9.91
CA PRO A 106 13.69 47.52 8.74
C PRO A 106 15.08 47.05 8.31
N ASP A 107 16.06 47.95 8.26
CA ASP A 107 17.43 47.61 7.87
C ASP A 107 18.10 46.69 8.89
N LEU A 108 17.94 46.96 10.19
CA LEU A 108 18.42 46.06 11.23
C LEU A 108 17.82 44.65 11.11
N LYS A 109 16.50 44.54 10.90
CA LYS A 109 15.82 43.24 10.69
C LYS A 109 16.44 42.47 9.52
N LYS A 110 16.56 43.13 8.36
CA LYS A 110 17.13 42.57 7.15
C LYS A 110 18.55 42.07 7.37
N HIS A 111 19.43 42.89 7.93
CA HIS A 111 20.84 42.55 8.07
C HIS A 111 21.10 41.53 9.19
N MET A 112 20.32 41.59 10.28
CA MET A 112 20.31 40.55 11.31
C MET A 112 19.88 39.20 10.75
N LEU A 113 18.79 39.14 9.99
CA LEU A 113 18.33 37.91 9.33
C LEU A 113 19.42 37.34 8.42
N ARG A 114 20.01 38.18 7.56
CA ARG A 114 21.13 37.78 6.69
C ARG A 114 22.31 37.22 7.47
N LEU A 115 22.72 37.88 8.56
CA LEU A 115 23.79 37.41 9.44
C LEU A 115 23.46 36.03 10.03
N ILE A 116 22.26 35.85 10.57
CA ILE A 116 21.83 34.58 11.17
C ILE A 116 21.84 33.46 10.11
N GLY A 117 21.15 33.65 8.99
CA GLY A 117 21.05 32.61 7.96
C GLY A 117 22.38 32.26 7.30
N ASN A 118 23.26 33.23 7.06
CA ASN A 118 24.59 32.97 6.53
C ASN A 118 25.48 32.26 7.56
N SER A 119 25.37 32.61 8.84
CA SER A 119 26.13 31.94 9.91
C SER A 119 25.70 30.49 10.09
N CYS A 120 24.44 30.15 9.84
CA CYS A 120 23.92 28.78 9.92
C CYS A 120 24.24 27.93 8.68
N ALA A 121 24.59 28.52 7.54
CA ALA A 121 24.87 27.77 6.32
C ALA A 121 26.03 26.78 6.52
N ASP A 122 25.74 25.49 6.33
CA ASP A 122 26.69 24.38 6.49
C ASP A 122 27.38 24.34 7.87
N THR A 123 26.75 24.88 8.92
CA THR A 123 27.36 25.02 10.25
C THR A 123 26.39 24.61 11.36
N ASP A 124 26.38 23.32 11.70
CA ASP A 124 25.48 22.75 12.72
C ASP A 124 25.65 23.37 14.10
N GLU A 125 26.87 23.76 14.50
CA GLU A 125 27.10 24.41 15.80
C GLU A 125 26.34 25.74 15.92
N ASN A 126 26.16 26.44 14.80
CA ASN A 126 25.39 27.68 14.76
C ASN A 126 23.89 27.42 14.66
N ARG A 127 23.46 26.36 13.96
CA ARG A 127 22.05 25.92 13.96
C ARG A 127 21.60 25.50 15.37
N GLU A 128 22.47 24.82 16.12
CA GLU A 128 22.24 24.46 17.53
C GLU A 128 22.00 25.71 18.38
N LYS A 129 22.81 26.77 18.21
CA LYS A 129 22.62 28.05 18.92
C LYS A 129 21.25 28.69 18.63
N VAL A 130 20.77 28.63 17.39
CA VAL A 130 19.42 29.12 17.02
C VAL A 130 18.33 28.33 17.76
N VAL A 131 18.45 26.99 17.78
CA VAL A 131 17.49 26.12 18.45
C VAL A 131 17.50 26.34 19.97
N ALA A 132 18.69 26.35 20.58
CA ALA A 132 18.89 26.48 22.02
C ALA A 132 18.47 27.85 22.57
N SER A 133 18.60 28.91 21.79
CA SER A 133 18.17 30.26 22.17
C SER A 133 16.65 30.49 22.07
N GLY A 134 15.91 29.57 21.41
CA GLY A 134 14.50 29.77 21.12
C GLY A 134 14.22 30.85 20.06
N ALA A 135 15.26 31.32 19.36
CA ALA A 135 15.18 32.37 18.35
C ALA A 135 14.40 31.96 17.10
N LEU A 136 14.19 30.65 16.88
CA LEU A 136 13.44 30.14 15.74
C LEU A 136 12.01 30.70 15.67
N ALA A 137 11.28 30.80 16.78
CA ALA A 137 9.89 31.27 16.77
C ALA A 137 9.77 32.76 16.34
N PRO A 138 10.59 33.69 16.87
CA PRO A 138 10.70 35.04 16.33
C PRO A 138 11.04 35.10 14.84
N ILE A 139 11.95 34.25 14.37
CA ILE A 139 12.35 34.21 12.95
C ILE A 139 11.18 33.79 12.06
N ILE A 140 10.41 32.78 12.49
CA ILE A 140 9.16 32.37 11.83
C ILE A 140 8.18 33.55 11.80
N GLY A 141 8.08 34.32 12.90
CA GLY A 141 7.22 35.50 12.99
C GLY A 141 7.49 36.57 11.91
N PHE A 142 8.71 36.68 11.40
CA PHE A 142 9.04 37.61 10.30
C PHE A 142 8.40 37.23 8.95
N LEU A 143 7.86 36.02 8.79
CA LEU A 143 7.09 35.66 7.60
C LEU A 143 5.81 36.50 7.46
N ALA A 144 5.27 37.04 8.56
CA ALA A 144 4.12 37.94 8.53
C ALA A 144 4.48 39.41 8.18
N ASP A 145 5.77 39.75 8.10
CA ASP A 145 6.24 41.12 7.83
C ASP A 145 6.65 41.28 6.35
N ASP A 146 5.95 42.15 5.62
CA ASP A 146 6.16 42.40 4.19
C ASP A 146 7.58 42.88 3.85
N ALA A 147 8.24 43.58 4.77
CA ALA A 147 9.60 44.04 4.57
C ALA A 147 10.65 42.94 4.86
N ALA A 148 10.28 41.90 5.61
CA ALA A 148 11.23 40.92 6.14
C ALA A 148 11.11 39.51 5.55
N PHE A 149 9.93 39.09 5.05
CA PHE A 149 9.72 37.69 4.67
C PHE A 149 10.68 37.22 3.55
N HIS A 150 11.05 38.12 2.62
CA HIS A 150 12.02 37.86 1.56
C HIS A 150 13.39 37.41 2.08
N PHE A 151 13.75 37.83 3.30
CA PHE A 151 14.97 37.42 3.99
C PHE A 151 14.71 36.27 4.94
N ALA A 152 13.54 36.22 5.59
CA ALA A 152 13.20 35.16 6.52
C ALA A 152 13.10 33.79 5.84
N VAL A 153 12.56 33.70 4.62
CA VAL A 153 12.42 32.43 3.89
C VAL A 153 13.79 31.76 3.62
N PRO A 154 14.79 32.41 2.99
CA PRO A 154 16.12 31.82 2.83
C PRO A 154 16.83 31.51 4.16
N VAL A 155 16.63 32.35 5.18
CA VAL A 155 17.23 32.15 6.50
C VAL A 155 16.69 30.88 7.17
N LEU A 156 15.36 30.70 7.14
CA LEU A 156 14.73 29.48 7.63
C LEU A 156 15.23 28.25 6.87
N TYR A 157 15.36 28.33 5.55
CA TYR A 157 15.94 27.22 4.78
C TYR A 157 17.35 26.86 5.27
N ASN A 158 18.26 27.83 5.44
CA ASN A 158 19.62 27.57 5.91
C ASN A 158 19.69 27.01 7.34
N ILE A 159 18.75 27.39 8.20
CA ILE A 159 18.63 26.88 9.57
C ILE A 159 18.16 25.41 9.56
N LEU A 160 17.29 25.04 8.62
CA LEU A 160 16.60 23.74 8.59
C LEU A 160 17.30 22.68 7.74
N VAL A 161 17.94 23.08 6.63
CA VAL A 161 18.56 22.16 5.68
C VAL A 161 19.62 21.32 6.38
N ASP A 162 19.50 19.99 6.22
CA ASP A 162 20.37 18.97 6.82
C ASP A 162 20.49 19.01 8.36
N TYR A 163 19.53 19.62 9.07
CA TYR A 163 19.57 19.73 10.53
C TYR A 163 18.24 19.43 11.22
N GLU A 164 18.06 18.16 11.58
CA GLU A 164 16.85 17.58 12.16
C GLU A 164 16.31 18.32 13.41
N PRO A 165 17.12 18.75 14.39
CA PRO A 165 16.60 19.41 15.59
C PRO A 165 15.85 20.72 15.28
N ALA A 166 16.32 21.48 14.28
CA ALA A 166 15.61 22.69 13.86
C ALA A 166 14.34 22.38 13.10
N GLN A 167 14.32 21.32 12.28
CA GLN A 167 13.11 20.87 11.57
C GLN A 167 12.00 20.47 12.54
N ALA A 168 12.33 19.65 13.53
CA ALA A 168 11.39 19.24 14.58
C ALA A 168 10.85 20.45 15.35
N GLN A 169 11.72 21.40 15.73
CA GLN A 169 11.31 22.62 16.43
C GLN A 169 10.43 23.53 15.55
N ALA A 170 10.75 23.69 14.27
CA ALA A 170 9.97 24.49 13.32
C ALA A 170 8.57 23.90 13.08
N SER A 171 8.48 22.59 12.89
CA SER A 171 7.20 21.88 12.79
C SER A 171 6.37 22.05 14.07
N ALA A 172 7.00 21.89 15.24
CA ALA A 172 6.36 22.15 16.53
C ALA A 172 5.99 23.63 16.77
N GLN A 173 6.49 24.56 15.95
CA GLN A 173 6.14 25.99 15.98
C GLN A 173 5.20 26.39 14.82
N SER A 174 4.64 25.43 14.09
CA SER A 174 3.66 25.64 13.02
C SER A 174 4.22 26.46 11.84
N LEU A 175 5.51 26.30 11.51
CA LEU A 175 6.11 26.97 10.35
C LEU A 175 5.30 26.73 9.06
N THR A 176 4.82 25.50 8.84
CA THR A 176 3.97 25.13 7.71
C THR A 176 2.75 26.03 7.56
N TRP A 177 2.14 26.47 8.66
CA TRP A 177 1.00 27.40 8.62
C TRP A 177 1.37 28.73 7.96
N HIS A 178 2.50 29.32 8.37
CA HIS A 178 2.96 30.60 7.84
C HIS A 178 3.41 30.48 6.36
N LEU A 179 4.03 29.37 5.99
CA LEU A 179 4.47 29.12 4.63
C LEU A 179 3.29 28.89 3.68
N VAL A 180 2.27 28.15 4.11
CA VAL A 180 1.06 27.92 3.31
C VAL A 180 0.22 29.19 3.18
N ASP A 181 0.16 30.03 4.23
CA ASP A 181 -0.45 31.36 4.15
C ASP A 181 0.25 32.24 3.10
N LEU A 182 1.58 32.25 3.08
CA LEU A 182 2.36 32.93 2.03
C LEU A 182 2.02 32.42 0.63
N LEU A 183 2.01 31.10 0.43
CA LEU A 183 1.70 30.45 -0.86
C LEU A 183 0.26 30.71 -1.33
N ALA A 184 -0.69 30.82 -0.40
CA ALA A 184 -2.09 31.10 -0.70
C ALA A 184 -2.37 32.60 -0.94
N SER A 185 -1.41 33.48 -0.62
CA SER A 185 -1.53 34.94 -0.76
C SER A 185 -0.92 35.47 -2.07
N THR A 186 -1.14 36.75 -2.36
CA THR A 186 -0.48 37.45 -3.47
C THR A 186 0.92 37.99 -3.11
N ARG A 187 1.40 37.77 -1.89
CA ARG A 187 2.65 38.37 -1.36
C ARG A 187 3.90 37.90 -2.09
N LEU A 188 3.85 36.73 -2.74
CA LEU A 188 4.97 36.17 -3.51
C LEU A 188 4.98 36.60 -4.98
N ALA A 189 4.03 37.42 -5.44
CA ALA A 189 3.92 37.82 -6.85
C ALA A 189 5.20 38.49 -7.40
N ASP A 190 5.86 39.32 -6.59
CA ASP A 190 7.11 40.01 -6.97
C ASP A 190 8.38 39.21 -6.60
N ALA A 191 8.22 38.02 -5.99
CA ALA A 191 9.31 37.17 -5.55
C ALA A 191 9.07 35.67 -5.87
N PRO A 192 8.81 35.31 -7.15
CA PRO A 192 8.45 33.94 -7.52
C PRO A 192 9.55 32.91 -7.19
N HIS A 193 10.81 33.32 -7.23
CA HIS A 193 11.96 32.47 -6.84
C HIS A 193 11.90 31.96 -5.39
N LEU A 194 11.12 32.61 -4.51
CA LEU A 194 10.94 32.15 -3.14
C LEU A 194 9.99 30.94 -3.05
N VAL A 195 9.11 30.72 -4.04
CA VAL A 195 8.19 29.57 -4.05
C VAL A 195 8.98 28.27 -3.96
N GLY A 196 10.02 28.10 -4.79
CA GLY A 196 10.87 26.91 -4.75
C GLY A 196 11.55 26.72 -3.38
N ILE A 197 11.98 27.80 -2.71
CA ILE A 197 12.56 27.72 -1.36
C ILE A 197 11.51 27.32 -0.33
N VAL A 198 10.32 27.91 -0.39
CA VAL A 198 9.20 27.55 0.49
C VAL A 198 8.84 26.07 0.33
N VAL A 199 8.74 25.58 -0.90
CA VAL A 199 8.44 24.16 -1.18
C VAL A 199 9.55 23.25 -0.65
N LYS A 200 10.83 23.63 -0.78
CA LYS A 200 11.95 22.90 -0.17
C LYS A 200 11.85 22.85 1.36
N ILE A 201 11.48 23.94 2.02
CA ILE A 201 11.25 23.94 3.47
C ILE A 201 10.09 23.01 3.82
N LEU A 202 8.97 23.08 3.12
CA LEU A 202 7.83 22.19 3.33
C LEU A 202 8.21 20.72 3.12
N ALA A 203 9.07 20.41 2.15
CA ALA A 203 9.59 19.05 1.94
C ALA A 203 10.36 18.52 3.15
N LEU A 204 11.21 19.37 3.77
CA LEU A 204 11.94 19.01 4.99
C LEU A 204 11.01 18.75 6.18
N LEU A 205 9.86 19.43 6.25
CA LEU A 205 8.91 19.28 7.35
C LEU A 205 7.94 18.11 7.14
N ALA A 206 7.54 17.81 5.91
CA ALA A 206 6.42 16.91 5.59
C ALA A 206 6.52 15.50 6.21
N THR A 207 7.73 15.01 6.51
CA THR A 207 7.96 13.69 7.10
C THR A 207 7.85 13.67 8.63
N HIS A 208 7.78 14.82 9.29
CA HIS A 208 7.70 14.91 10.75
C HIS A 208 6.29 14.59 11.25
N GLU A 209 6.16 13.74 12.28
CA GLU A 209 4.86 13.32 12.82
C GLU A 209 4.02 14.49 13.35
N THR A 210 4.65 15.56 13.81
CA THR A 210 3.97 16.79 14.28
C THR A 210 3.15 17.45 13.19
N GLU A 211 3.56 17.33 11.91
CA GLU A 211 2.83 17.88 10.78
C GLU A 211 1.44 17.25 10.62
N ALA A 212 1.26 15.98 10.98
CA ALA A 212 -0.02 15.29 10.87
C ALA A 212 -1.16 16.01 11.61
N THR A 213 -0.84 16.79 12.64
CA THR A 213 -1.83 17.52 13.46
C THR A 213 -1.70 19.03 13.41
N ARG A 214 -0.53 19.56 13.03
CA ARG A 214 -0.24 21.01 13.06
C ARG A 214 -0.24 21.65 11.68
N ALA A 215 0.04 20.90 10.63
CA ALA A 215 -0.04 21.43 9.28
C ALA A 215 -1.48 21.87 8.98
N PRO A 216 -1.71 23.02 8.33
CA PRO A 216 -3.03 23.39 7.86
C PRO A 216 -3.60 22.28 6.96
N SER A 217 -4.86 21.92 7.15
CA SER A 217 -5.48 20.84 6.37
C SER A 217 -5.56 21.15 4.87
N GLN A 218 -5.56 22.43 4.49
CA GLN A 218 -5.53 22.86 3.08
C GLN A 218 -4.16 22.73 2.41
N THR A 219 -3.09 22.38 3.14
CA THR A 219 -1.71 22.35 2.62
C THR A 219 -1.60 21.56 1.30
N PRO A 220 -2.06 20.30 1.21
CA PRO A 220 -1.96 19.57 -0.06
C PRO A 220 -2.78 20.21 -1.18
N ALA A 221 -3.98 20.74 -0.86
CA ALA A 221 -4.86 21.34 -1.86
C ALA A 221 -4.26 22.62 -2.45
N VAL A 222 -3.63 23.47 -1.62
CA VAL A 222 -2.93 24.68 -2.07
C VAL A 222 -1.76 24.30 -2.99
N LEU A 223 -0.92 23.34 -2.58
CA LEU A 223 0.24 22.90 -3.36
C LEU A 223 -0.17 22.29 -4.71
N LEU A 224 -1.20 21.44 -4.75
CA LEU A 224 -1.72 20.85 -5.99
C LEU A 224 -2.37 21.89 -6.91
N THR A 225 -3.03 22.90 -6.33
CA THR A 225 -3.61 24.02 -7.10
C THR A 225 -2.52 24.87 -7.74
N LEU A 226 -1.43 25.15 -7.00
CA LEU A 226 -0.27 25.84 -7.54
C LEU A 226 0.44 25.00 -8.61
N ALA A 227 0.55 23.68 -8.42
CA ALA A 227 1.13 22.79 -9.42
C ALA A 227 0.36 22.88 -10.76
N LEU A 228 -0.96 22.98 -10.70
CA LEU A 228 -1.83 23.10 -11.89
C LEU A 228 -1.92 24.52 -12.47
N ALA A 229 -1.25 25.52 -11.88
CA ALA A 229 -1.29 26.88 -12.40
C ALA A 229 -0.58 26.97 -13.76
N PRO A 230 -1.10 27.74 -14.74
CA PRO A 230 -0.49 27.84 -16.08
C PRO A 230 0.92 28.43 -16.11
N THR A 231 1.33 29.09 -15.03
CA THR A 231 2.64 29.74 -14.88
C THR A 231 3.70 28.82 -14.25
N THR A 232 3.31 27.64 -13.79
CA THR A 232 4.19 26.70 -13.10
C THR A 232 5.02 25.93 -14.11
N ASP A 233 6.34 25.91 -13.93
CA ASP A 233 7.25 25.13 -14.77
C ASP A 233 7.28 23.65 -14.35
N ALA A 234 8.04 22.84 -15.11
CA ALA A 234 8.07 21.39 -14.90
C ALA A 234 8.73 20.99 -13.56
N GLU A 235 9.75 21.72 -13.11
CA GLU A 235 10.47 21.39 -11.87
C GLU A 235 9.67 21.79 -10.64
N ASP A 236 9.02 22.96 -10.69
CA ASP A 236 8.09 23.41 -9.66
C ASP A 236 6.86 22.49 -9.61
N PHE A 237 6.31 22.06 -10.75
CA PHE A 237 5.21 21.10 -10.80
C PHE A 237 5.56 19.82 -10.04
N VAL A 238 6.74 19.24 -10.31
CA VAL A 238 7.21 18.03 -9.63
C VAL A 238 7.38 18.26 -8.13
N SER A 239 8.07 19.33 -7.76
CA SER A 239 8.37 19.64 -6.36
C SER A 239 7.09 19.88 -5.54
N LEU A 240 6.19 20.72 -6.04
CA LEU A 240 4.89 21.00 -5.42
C LEU A 240 4.07 19.73 -5.24
N THR A 241 4.00 18.91 -6.29
CA THR A 241 3.23 17.67 -6.28
C THR A 241 3.81 16.65 -5.31
N ALA A 242 5.13 16.45 -5.30
CA ALA A 242 5.80 15.53 -4.40
C ALA A 242 5.54 15.89 -2.93
N VAL A 243 5.67 17.17 -2.57
CA VAL A 243 5.41 17.65 -1.21
C VAL A 243 3.94 17.49 -0.83
N ALA A 244 3.01 17.80 -1.73
CA ALA A 244 1.58 17.59 -1.47
C ALA A 244 1.25 16.12 -1.18
N LEU A 245 1.82 15.19 -1.95
CA LEU A 245 1.64 13.75 -1.73
C LEU A 245 2.28 13.29 -0.41
N ALA A 246 3.44 13.84 -0.03
CA ALA A 246 4.08 13.56 1.25
C ALA A 246 3.17 13.93 2.44
N TYR A 247 2.55 15.12 2.41
CA TYR A 247 1.56 15.49 3.42
C TYR A 247 0.33 14.57 3.43
N LEU A 248 -0.10 14.09 2.26
CA LEU A 248 -1.22 13.14 2.13
C LEU A 248 -0.88 11.72 2.58
N THR A 249 0.32 11.44 3.08
CA THR A 249 0.62 10.18 3.79
C THR A 249 0.08 10.16 5.23
N HIS A 250 -0.21 11.34 5.80
CA HIS A 250 -0.73 11.48 7.16
C HIS A 250 -2.25 11.28 7.19
N ALA A 251 -2.72 10.27 7.92
CA ALA A 251 -4.15 9.94 8.01
C ALA A 251 -5.07 11.11 8.44
N PRO A 252 -4.71 11.98 9.42
CA PRO A 252 -5.56 13.13 9.75
C PRO A 252 -5.66 14.16 8.61
N VAL A 253 -4.59 14.33 7.83
CA VAL A 253 -4.56 15.22 6.66
C VAL A 253 -5.44 14.63 5.54
N GLN A 254 -5.35 13.32 5.29
CA GLN A 254 -6.24 12.61 4.34
C GLN A 254 -7.71 12.81 4.71
N ALA A 255 -8.08 12.62 5.98
CA ALA A 255 -9.45 12.80 6.46
C ALA A 255 -9.96 14.24 6.20
N ALA A 256 -9.14 15.24 6.51
CA ALA A 256 -9.49 16.63 6.25
C ALA A 256 -9.56 16.96 4.74
N PHE A 257 -8.70 16.35 3.93
CA PHE A 257 -8.70 16.50 2.47
C PHE A 257 -10.00 15.96 1.82
N ILE A 258 -10.51 14.83 2.34
CA ILE A 258 -11.83 14.29 1.96
C ILE A 258 -12.94 15.22 2.43
N ALA A 259 -12.92 15.62 3.71
CA ALA A 259 -13.99 16.43 4.31
C ALA A 259 -14.17 17.81 3.67
N THR A 260 -13.07 18.40 3.17
CA THR A 260 -13.05 19.69 2.46
C THR A 260 -13.43 19.58 0.98
N GLY A 261 -13.62 18.36 0.46
CA GLY A 261 -13.95 18.14 -0.95
C GLY A 261 -12.78 18.42 -1.89
N SER A 262 -11.54 18.25 -1.42
CA SER A 262 -10.32 18.56 -2.18
C SER A 262 -9.89 17.43 -3.12
N VAL A 263 -10.50 16.24 -3.04
CA VAL A 263 -10.19 15.09 -3.92
C VAL A 263 -10.14 15.42 -5.44
N PRO A 264 -11.02 16.28 -6.00
CA PRO A 264 -10.94 16.65 -7.41
C PRO A 264 -9.58 17.21 -7.84
N VAL A 265 -8.93 18.07 -7.04
CA VAL A 265 -7.63 18.64 -7.41
C VAL A 265 -6.56 17.55 -7.50
N LEU A 266 -6.62 16.55 -6.62
CA LEU A 266 -5.71 15.40 -6.67
C LEU A 266 -5.90 14.57 -7.95
N LEU A 267 -7.15 14.36 -8.37
CA LEU A 267 -7.45 13.66 -9.63
C LEU A 267 -6.99 14.46 -10.84
N ASP A 268 -7.24 15.78 -10.84
CA ASP A 268 -6.83 16.69 -11.91
C ASP A 268 -5.31 16.75 -12.05
N THR A 269 -4.56 16.79 -10.94
CA THR A 269 -3.09 16.76 -10.96
C THR A 269 -2.56 15.43 -11.50
N LEU A 270 -3.12 14.29 -11.10
CA LEU A 270 -2.74 13.00 -11.67
C LEU A 270 -3.05 12.93 -13.16
N TYR A 271 -4.23 13.39 -13.59
CA TYR A 271 -4.60 13.43 -15.00
C TYR A 271 -3.65 14.32 -15.81
N HIS A 272 -3.31 15.50 -15.29
CA HIS A 272 -2.34 16.40 -15.90
C HIS A 272 -0.97 15.75 -16.03
N LEU A 273 -0.44 15.17 -14.94
CA LEU A 273 0.83 14.43 -14.95
C LEU A 273 0.84 13.35 -16.04
N GLN A 274 -0.24 12.57 -16.15
CA GLN A 274 -0.31 11.43 -17.05
C GLN A 274 -0.58 11.78 -18.52
N THR A 275 -1.09 12.98 -18.79
CA THR A 275 -1.40 13.43 -20.16
C THR A 275 -0.39 14.41 -20.71
N GLN A 276 0.40 15.05 -19.85
CA GLN A 276 1.44 16.01 -20.22
C GLN A 276 2.86 15.54 -19.87
N LEU A 277 3.04 14.29 -19.43
CA LEU A 277 4.33 13.75 -19.00
C LEU A 277 5.45 13.98 -20.03
N ASP A 278 5.18 13.67 -21.30
CA ASP A 278 6.17 13.79 -22.39
C ASP A 278 6.54 15.24 -22.70
N ALA A 279 5.73 16.21 -22.27
CA ALA A 279 5.99 17.63 -22.42
C ALA A 279 6.85 18.19 -21.27
N LEU A 280 6.98 17.47 -20.16
CA LEU A 280 7.80 17.88 -19.03
C LEU A 280 9.28 17.64 -19.36
N GLN A 281 10.00 18.72 -19.66
CA GLN A 281 11.45 18.71 -19.80
C GLN A 281 12.07 19.04 -18.44
N ILE A 282 12.77 18.09 -17.85
CA ILE A 282 13.45 18.24 -16.57
C ILE A 282 14.94 18.06 -16.80
N GLU A 283 15.72 19.08 -16.45
CA GLU A 283 17.18 19.06 -16.55
C GLU A 283 17.82 18.51 -15.28
N ASP A 284 17.25 18.82 -14.12
CA ASP A 284 17.71 18.35 -12.83
C ASP A 284 17.49 16.83 -12.61
N GLU A 285 18.55 16.12 -12.23
CA GLU A 285 18.52 14.66 -12.10
C GLU A 285 17.62 14.20 -10.94
N ASP A 286 17.62 14.95 -9.83
CA ASP A 286 16.81 14.63 -8.65
C ASP A 286 15.32 14.84 -8.94
N ALA A 287 14.96 15.94 -9.60
CA ALA A 287 13.60 16.19 -10.07
C ALA A 287 13.15 15.13 -11.08
N ALA A 288 14.04 14.64 -11.95
CA ALA A 288 13.72 13.57 -12.88
C ALA A 288 13.47 12.23 -12.17
N VAL A 289 14.20 11.93 -11.09
CA VAL A 289 13.93 10.77 -10.22
C VAL A 289 12.56 10.91 -9.56
N GLN A 290 12.25 12.07 -8.99
CA GLN A 290 10.96 12.33 -8.36
C GLN A 290 9.80 12.19 -9.36
N LEU A 291 9.93 12.76 -10.56
CA LEU A 291 8.91 12.66 -11.62
C LEU A 291 8.56 11.19 -11.93
N ARG A 292 9.57 10.32 -12.02
CA ARG A 292 9.36 8.87 -12.28
C ARG A 292 8.62 8.17 -11.14
N ALA A 293 8.76 8.64 -9.90
CA ALA A 293 8.10 8.07 -8.73
C ALA A 293 6.65 8.57 -8.54
N LEU A 294 6.34 9.79 -9.01
CA LEU A 294 5.02 10.43 -8.79
C LEU A 294 3.82 9.55 -9.17
N PRO A 295 3.77 8.86 -10.34
CA PRO A 295 2.61 8.04 -10.70
C PRO A 295 2.28 7.01 -9.64
N GLN A 296 3.30 6.37 -9.06
CA GLN A 296 3.10 5.36 -8.03
C GLN A 296 2.67 5.98 -6.69
N SER A 297 3.24 7.13 -6.31
CA SER A 297 2.84 7.86 -5.12
C SER A 297 1.38 8.31 -5.17
N PHE A 298 0.90 8.78 -6.34
CA PHE A 298 -0.51 9.10 -6.55
C PHE A 298 -1.41 7.89 -6.39
N ILE A 299 -1.06 6.76 -7.02
CA ILE A 299 -1.85 5.53 -6.92
C ILE A 299 -1.97 5.08 -5.46
N GLN A 300 -0.88 5.16 -4.69
CA GLN A 300 -0.88 4.83 -3.27
C GLN A 300 -1.78 5.76 -2.45
N VAL A 301 -1.59 7.08 -2.58
CA VAL A 301 -2.39 8.08 -1.86
C VAL A 301 -3.88 7.97 -2.20
N LEU A 302 -4.22 7.75 -3.48
CA LEU A 302 -5.60 7.55 -3.90
C LEU A 302 -6.19 6.25 -3.35
N ALA A 303 -5.41 5.17 -3.27
CA ALA A 303 -5.83 3.93 -2.62
C ALA A 303 -6.12 4.16 -1.12
N ASP A 304 -5.24 4.87 -0.40
CA ASP A 304 -5.40 5.15 1.02
C ASP A 304 -6.62 6.06 1.29
N ILE A 305 -6.75 7.16 0.54
CA ILE A 305 -7.88 8.09 0.62
C ILE A 305 -9.22 7.37 0.34
N SER A 306 -9.27 6.53 -0.70
CA SER A 306 -10.49 5.81 -1.06
C SER A 306 -10.84 4.65 -0.12
N TYR A 307 -9.87 4.17 0.69
CA TYR A 307 -10.10 3.15 1.69
C TYR A 307 -10.77 3.70 2.96
N ALA A 308 -10.65 5.01 3.22
CA ALA A 308 -11.27 5.66 4.37
C ALA A 308 -12.81 5.59 4.31
N ASP A 309 -13.45 5.31 5.44
CA ASP A 309 -14.92 5.15 5.52
C ASP A 309 -15.68 6.43 5.16
N GLU A 310 -15.09 7.60 5.36
CA GLU A 310 -15.70 8.89 5.00
C GLU A 310 -15.71 9.13 3.48
N PHE A 311 -14.83 8.48 2.71
CA PHE A 311 -14.74 8.67 1.26
C PHE A 311 -16.05 8.36 0.52
N PRO A 312 -16.67 7.17 0.63
CA PRO A 312 -17.94 6.89 -0.04
C PRO A 312 -19.11 7.73 0.51
N LEU A 313 -19.01 8.29 1.72
CA LEU A 313 -20.03 9.19 2.28
C LEU A 313 -19.98 10.57 1.61
N ARG A 314 -18.77 11.08 1.32
CA ARG A 314 -18.56 12.37 0.62
C ARG A 314 -18.64 12.25 -0.89
N HIS A 315 -18.28 11.09 -1.44
CA HIS A 315 -18.25 10.78 -2.85
C HIS A 315 -19.12 9.56 -3.15
N PRO A 316 -20.45 9.65 -2.99
CA PRO A 316 -21.35 8.54 -3.29
C PRO A 316 -21.32 8.18 -4.77
N LEU A 317 -21.83 6.98 -5.11
CA LEU A 317 -22.06 6.58 -6.51
C LEU A 317 -22.91 7.65 -7.22
N GLY A 318 -22.39 8.21 -8.31
CA GLY A 318 -23.00 9.34 -9.01
C GLY A 318 -22.26 10.66 -8.83
N SER A 319 -21.31 10.73 -7.90
CA SER A 319 -20.51 11.94 -7.68
C SER A 319 -19.51 12.18 -8.81
N PRO A 320 -19.14 13.44 -9.09
CA PRO A 320 -18.14 13.77 -10.11
C PRO A 320 -16.79 13.04 -9.92
N VAL A 321 -16.36 12.85 -8.68
CA VAL A 321 -15.13 12.13 -8.33
C VAL A 321 -15.19 10.68 -8.82
N LEU A 322 -16.29 9.97 -8.56
CA LEU A 322 -16.44 8.59 -9.01
C LEU A 322 -16.70 8.48 -10.51
N ASP A 323 -17.39 9.46 -11.11
CA ASP A 323 -17.56 9.52 -12.57
C ASP A 323 -16.21 9.71 -13.28
N THR A 324 -15.33 10.57 -12.75
CA THR A 324 -13.96 10.74 -13.25
C THR A 324 -13.18 9.43 -13.17
N LEU A 325 -13.14 8.78 -12.01
CA LEU A 325 -12.46 7.49 -11.83
C LEU A 325 -13.03 6.41 -12.76
N GLN A 326 -14.36 6.36 -12.93
CA GLN A 326 -14.99 5.43 -13.87
C GLN A 326 -14.56 5.69 -15.32
N SER A 327 -14.46 6.97 -15.73
CA SER A 327 -14.02 7.33 -17.08
C SER A 327 -12.59 6.84 -17.37
N TRP A 328 -11.71 6.86 -16.36
CA TRP A 328 -10.32 6.45 -16.48
C TRP A 328 -10.14 4.96 -16.78
N LEU A 329 -11.10 4.09 -16.41
CA LEU A 329 -11.04 2.65 -16.72
C LEU A 329 -10.90 2.37 -18.23
N SER A 330 -11.40 3.28 -19.07
CA SER A 330 -11.40 3.16 -20.54
C SER A 330 -10.27 3.95 -21.22
N LEU A 331 -9.46 4.70 -20.47
CA LEU A 331 -8.35 5.46 -21.04
C LEU A 331 -7.14 4.56 -21.35
N PRO A 332 -6.33 4.87 -22.39
CA PRO A 332 -5.13 4.11 -22.71
C PRO A 332 -3.92 4.51 -21.84
N ASN A 333 -4.14 4.79 -20.54
CA ASN A 333 -3.06 5.13 -19.60
C ASN A 333 -3.07 4.12 -18.42
N PRO A 334 -2.00 3.34 -18.20
CA PRO A 334 -1.98 2.29 -17.20
C PRO A 334 -2.08 2.83 -15.77
N HIS A 335 -1.48 3.99 -15.46
CA HIS A 335 -1.51 4.57 -14.12
C HIS A 335 -2.90 5.10 -13.74
N LEU A 336 -3.58 5.81 -14.66
CA LEU A 336 -4.96 6.27 -14.45
C LEU A 336 -5.92 5.09 -14.26
N ARG A 337 -5.78 4.04 -15.08
CA ARG A 337 -6.58 2.82 -14.94
C ARG A 337 -6.29 2.11 -13.62
N ALA A 338 -5.03 2.03 -13.20
CA ALA A 338 -4.65 1.40 -11.93
C ALA A 338 -5.25 2.15 -10.73
N ALA A 339 -5.13 3.48 -10.70
CA ALA A 339 -5.75 4.34 -9.69
C ALA A 339 -7.29 4.13 -9.66
N ALA A 340 -7.94 4.15 -10.83
CA ALA A 340 -9.37 3.91 -10.93
C ALA A 340 -9.80 2.52 -10.41
N CYS A 341 -9.07 1.46 -10.79
CA CYS A 341 -9.33 0.10 -10.31
C CYS A 341 -9.22 0.00 -8.79
N LEU A 342 -8.19 0.58 -8.17
CA LEU A 342 -8.01 0.54 -6.72
C LEU A 342 -9.10 1.35 -6.00
N CYS A 343 -9.35 2.59 -6.42
CA CYS A 343 -10.35 3.43 -5.76
C CYS A 343 -11.76 2.85 -5.87
N LEU A 344 -12.18 2.44 -7.07
CA LEU A 344 -13.50 1.85 -7.26
C LEU A 344 -13.60 0.46 -6.61
N GLY A 345 -12.49 -0.29 -6.56
CA GLY A 345 -12.38 -1.51 -5.78
C GLY A 345 -12.62 -1.31 -4.29
N ASN A 346 -12.06 -0.25 -3.70
CA ASN A 346 -12.27 0.14 -2.30
C ASN A 346 -13.71 0.64 -2.04
N VAL A 347 -14.34 1.28 -3.02
CA VAL A 347 -15.78 1.63 -2.95
C VAL A 347 -16.67 0.38 -3.02
N ALA A 348 -16.25 -0.66 -3.76
CA ALA A 348 -16.98 -1.91 -3.93
C ALA A 348 -16.88 -2.89 -2.74
N ARG A 349 -16.69 -2.41 -1.51
CA ARG A 349 -16.53 -3.26 -0.31
C ARG A 349 -17.84 -3.75 0.32
N SER A 350 -18.99 -3.33 -0.19
CA SER A 350 -20.30 -3.86 0.22
C SER A 350 -21.04 -4.54 -0.94
N ASP A 351 -21.97 -5.44 -0.59
CA ASP A 351 -22.81 -6.13 -1.57
C ASP A 351 -23.64 -5.11 -2.38
N GLU A 352 -24.17 -4.07 -1.72
CA GLU A 352 -24.96 -3.02 -2.36
C GLU A 352 -24.14 -2.20 -3.36
N ALA A 353 -22.94 -1.77 -2.96
CA ALA A 353 -22.07 -0.97 -3.82
C ALA A 353 -21.57 -1.80 -5.02
N SER A 354 -21.13 -3.03 -4.77
CA SER A 354 -20.73 -3.97 -5.83
C SER A 354 -21.85 -4.25 -6.81
N PHE A 355 -23.08 -4.46 -6.32
CA PHE A 355 -24.25 -4.67 -7.17
C PHE A 355 -24.58 -3.43 -8.02
N ALA A 356 -24.60 -2.23 -7.42
CA ALA A 356 -24.88 -0.99 -8.12
C ALA A 356 -23.82 -0.66 -9.19
N LEU A 357 -22.54 -0.89 -8.91
CA LEU A 357 -21.45 -0.69 -9.87
C LEU A 357 -21.59 -1.57 -11.13
N VAL A 358 -22.06 -2.81 -10.98
CA VAL A 358 -22.33 -3.69 -12.12
C VAL A 358 -23.62 -3.28 -12.83
N ARG A 359 -24.72 -3.13 -12.10
CA ARG A 359 -26.07 -2.90 -12.64
C ARG A 359 -26.23 -1.53 -13.28
N ASP A 360 -25.82 -0.47 -12.60
CA ASP A 360 -26.15 0.91 -12.98
C ASP A 360 -25.01 1.59 -13.74
N ARG A 361 -23.78 1.14 -13.51
CA ARG A 361 -22.57 1.80 -14.06
C ARG A 361 -21.81 0.95 -15.07
N ALA A 362 -22.13 -0.34 -15.19
CA ALA A 362 -21.50 -1.27 -16.11
C ALA A 362 -19.95 -1.28 -16.05
N VAL A 363 -19.37 -1.03 -14.87
CA VAL A 363 -17.89 -0.92 -14.71
C VAL A 363 -17.15 -2.20 -15.05
N HIS A 364 -17.85 -3.34 -15.04
CA HIS A 364 -17.30 -4.63 -15.42
C HIS A 364 -16.89 -4.70 -16.91
N LEU A 365 -17.54 -3.94 -17.80
CA LEU A 365 -17.22 -3.95 -19.23
C LEU A 365 -15.80 -3.43 -19.54
N PRO A 366 -15.40 -2.22 -19.09
CA PRO A 366 -14.03 -1.75 -19.29
C PRO A 366 -12.99 -2.59 -18.53
N LEU A 367 -13.35 -3.24 -17.41
CA LEU A 367 -12.45 -4.17 -16.71
C LEU A 367 -12.20 -5.45 -17.50
N VAL A 368 -13.23 -6.01 -18.15
CA VAL A 368 -13.05 -7.15 -19.06
C VAL A 368 -12.16 -6.75 -20.24
N ALA A 369 -12.40 -5.58 -20.83
CA ALA A 369 -11.56 -5.07 -21.91
C ALA A 369 -10.09 -4.91 -21.46
N LEU A 370 -9.86 -4.37 -20.26
CA LEU A 370 -8.54 -4.25 -19.63
C LEU A 370 -7.82 -5.60 -19.50
N LEU A 371 -8.53 -6.64 -19.04
CA LEU A 371 -7.92 -7.96 -18.90
C LEU A 371 -7.53 -8.58 -20.26
N ARG A 372 -8.08 -8.13 -21.39
CA ARG A 372 -7.70 -8.63 -22.71
C ARG A 372 -6.33 -8.15 -23.15
N ASP A 373 -5.99 -6.90 -22.88
CA ASP A 373 -4.82 -6.24 -23.46
C ASP A 373 -3.71 -5.92 -22.45
N ALA A 374 -4.04 -5.74 -21.16
CA ALA A 374 -3.05 -5.34 -20.16
C ALA A 374 -1.95 -6.40 -19.95
N THR A 375 -0.71 -5.91 -19.94
CA THR A 375 0.51 -6.68 -19.64
C THR A 375 1.15 -6.28 -18.32
N ASP A 376 0.86 -5.07 -17.82
CA ASP A 376 1.39 -4.56 -16.57
C ASP A 376 0.85 -5.37 -15.36
N PRO A 377 1.73 -6.00 -14.55
CA PRO A 377 1.29 -6.84 -13.44
C PRO A 377 0.48 -6.10 -12.38
N GLN A 378 0.81 -4.83 -12.09
CA GLN A 378 0.11 -4.02 -11.10
C GLN A 378 -1.30 -3.70 -11.56
N LEU A 379 -1.47 -3.27 -12.82
CA LEU A 379 -2.76 -3.00 -13.42
C LEU A 379 -3.65 -4.24 -13.48
N LEU A 380 -3.07 -5.39 -13.89
CA LEU A 380 -3.77 -6.67 -13.88
C LEU A 380 -4.21 -7.05 -12.46
N HIS A 381 -3.33 -6.88 -11.48
CA HIS A 381 -3.66 -7.15 -10.09
C HIS A 381 -4.81 -6.27 -9.59
N SER A 382 -4.74 -4.95 -9.80
CA SER A 382 -5.78 -4.00 -9.40
C SER A 382 -7.13 -4.31 -10.06
N ALA A 383 -7.16 -4.63 -11.35
CA ALA A 383 -8.38 -4.97 -12.07
C ALA A 383 -8.99 -6.29 -11.59
N LEU A 384 -8.17 -7.32 -11.34
CA LEU A 384 -8.62 -8.60 -10.80
C LEU A 384 -9.18 -8.44 -9.38
N SER A 385 -8.51 -7.67 -8.52
CA SER A 385 -8.97 -7.39 -7.16
C SER A 385 -10.31 -6.65 -7.17
N PHE A 386 -10.50 -5.67 -8.06
CA PHE A 386 -11.79 -5.01 -8.23
C PHE A 386 -12.87 -5.99 -8.73
N LEU A 387 -12.59 -6.80 -9.76
CA LEU A 387 -13.53 -7.81 -10.26
C LEU A 387 -13.88 -8.86 -9.20
N LYS A 388 -12.97 -9.22 -8.29
CA LYS A 388 -13.25 -10.12 -7.16
C LYS A 388 -14.32 -9.51 -6.26
N ASN A 389 -14.21 -8.23 -5.91
CA ASN A 389 -15.23 -7.53 -5.11
C ASN A 389 -16.58 -7.54 -5.83
N LEU A 390 -16.60 -7.20 -7.12
CA LEU A 390 -17.81 -7.22 -7.93
C LEU A 390 -18.45 -8.62 -8.04
N ALA A 391 -17.66 -9.68 -7.91
CA ALA A 391 -18.14 -11.06 -8.00
C ALA A 391 -18.64 -11.63 -6.66
N ILE A 392 -18.58 -10.87 -5.56
CA ILE A 392 -19.12 -11.31 -4.25
C ILE A 392 -20.66 -11.45 -4.32
N PRO A 393 -21.44 -10.43 -4.76
CA PRO A 393 -22.89 -10.57 -4.88
C PRO A 393 -23.30 -11.66 -5.87
N SER A 394 -24.17 -12.56 -5.45
CA SER A 394 -24.65 -13.68 -6.29
C SER A 394 -25.29 -13.23 -7.61
N GLN A 395 -25.92 -12.06 -7.61
CA GLN A 395 -26.63 -11.44 -8.73
C GLN A 395 -25.67 -10.95 -9.82
N ASN A 396 -24.44 -10.59 -9.44
CA ASN A 396 -23.44 -10.08 -10.38
C ASN A 396 -22.78 -11.20 -11.18
N LYS A 397 -22.62 -12.40 -10.58
CA LYS A 397 -21.85 -13.49 -11.19
C LYS A 397 -22.32 -13.87 -12.60
N PRO A 398 -23.63 -14.06 -12.88
CA PRO A 398 -24.08 -14.33 -14.25
C PRO A 398 -23.72 -13.22 -15.22
N VAL A 399 -23.90 -11.94 -14.82
CA VAL A 399 -23.62 -10.75 -15.65
C VAL A 399 -22.13 -10.66 -15.98
N LEU A 400 -21.27 -10.87 -14.99
CA LEU A 400 -19.82 -10.92 -15.17
C LEU A 400 -19.38 -12.05 -16.11
N GLY A 401 -20.07 -13.20 -16.06
CA GLY A 401 -19.85 -14.29 -17.00
C GLY A 401 -20.32 -13.97 -18.42
N ASP A 402 -21.47 -13.30 -18.57
CA ASP A 402 -22.00 -12.82 -19.86
C ASP A 402 -21.13 -11.75 -20.51
N ALA A 403 -20.41 -10.97 -19.70
CA ALA A 403 -19.46 -9.98 -20.19
C ALA A 403 -18.20 -10.58 -20.82
N GLY A 404 -18.01 -11.90 -20.79
CA GLY A 404 -16.91 -12.58 -21.47
C GLY A 404 -15.69 -12.88 -20.60
N LEU A 405 -15.81 -12.91 -19.27
CA LEU A 405 -14.66 -13.24 -18.39
C LEU A 405 -14.03 -14.62 -18.68
N PHE A 406 -14.82 -15.55 -19.23
CA PHE A 406 -14.35 -16.89 -19.63
C PHE A 406 -13.91 -16.97 -21.10
N ASP A 407 -13.92 -15.87 -21.85
CA ASP A 407 -13.42 -15.84 -23.22
C ASP A 407 -11.92 -16.16 -23.24
N PRO A 408 -11.39 -16.85 -24.27
CA PRO A 408 -10.00 -17.31 -24.30
C PRO A 408 -8.93 -16.24 -24.10
N ASP A 409 -9.23 -14.98 -24.43
CA ASP A 409 -8.36 -13.81 -24.36
C ASP A 409 -8.50 -13.02 -23.04
N VAL A 410 -9.36 -13.44 -22.10
CA VAL A 410 -9.59 -12.76 -20.81
C VAL A 410 -8.94 -13.54 -19.65
N LEU A 411 -9.70 -14.14 -18.73
CA LEU A 411 -9.10 -14.89 -17.60
C LEU A 411 -8.18 -16.03 -18.04
N PRO A 412 -8.54 -16.85 -19.05
CA PRO A 412 -7.67 -17.89 -19.58
C PRO A 412 -6.34 -17.39 -20.15
N ARG A 413 -6.27 -16.14 -20.63
CA ARG A 413 -5.02 -15.52 -21.05
C ARG A 413 -4.16 -15.18 -19.84
N VAL A 414 -4.76 -14.59 -18.79
CA VAL A 414 -4.06 -14.25 -17.54
C VAL A 414 -3.55 -15.50 -16.82
N TRP A 415 -4.33 -16.58 -16.85
CA TRP A 415 -3.93 -17.90 -16.37
C TRP A 415 -2.64 -18.44 -17.01
N ALA A 416 -2.32 -18.01 -18.24
CA ALA A 416 -1.14 -18.44 -18.97
C ALA A 416 0.11 -17.58 -18.69
N LEU A 417 -0.01 -16.53 -17.86
CA LEU A 417 1.11 -15.66 -17.49
C LEU A 417 1.93 -16.26 -16.34
N ASP A 418 2.69 -17.32 -16.63
CA ASP A 418 3.45 -18.06 -15.60
C ASP A 418 4.53 -17.20 -14.89
N ALA A 419 4.96 -16.08 -15.49
CA ALA A 419 5.89 -15.12 -14.89
C ALA A 419 5.30 -14.29 -13.73
N ASN A 420 3.97 -14.31 -13.53
CA ASN A 420 3.30 -13.51 -12.50
C ASN A 420 2.40 -14.39 -11.58
N PRO A 421 2.96 -15.17 -10.65
CA PRO A 421 2.21 -16.12 -9.82
C PRO A 421 1.06 -15.49 -9.02
N GLN A 422 1.25 -14.27 -8.48
CA GLN A 422 0.22 -13.56 -7.72
C GLN A 422 -0.97 -13.14 -8.60
N VAL A 423 -0.71 -12.70 -9.83
CA VAL A 423 -1.74 -12.34 -10.80
C VAL A 423 -2.49 -13.60 -11.27
N GLN A 424 -1.75 -14.68 -11.54
CA GLN A 424 -2.33 -15.98 -11.90
C GLN A 424 -3.26 -16.50 -10.79
N PHE A 425 -2.81 -16.46 -9.53
CA PHE A 425 -3.63 -16.81 -8.36
C PHE A 425 -4.92 -15.99 -8.31
N SER A 426 -4.83 -14.66 -8.39
CA SER A 426 -6.01 -13.78 -8.37
C SER A 426 -7.01 -14.11 -9.48
N ALA A 427 -6.53 -14.40 -10.69
CA ALA A 427 -7.38 -14.76 -11.83
C ALA A 427 -8.06 -16.13 -11.66
N VAL A 428 -7.35 -17.13 -11.13
CA VAL A 428 -7.93 -18.45 -10.81
C VAL A 428 -8.95 -18.34 -9.68
N SER A 429 -8.66 -17.54 -8.65
CA SER A 429 -9.56 -17.31 -7.53
C SER A 429 -10.84 -16.58 -7.95
N LEU A 430 -10.74 -15.58 -8.83
CA LEU A 430 -11.89 -14.92 -9.44
C LEU A 430 -12.75 -15.92 -10.24
N ALA A 431 -12.11 -16.79 -11.04
CA ALA A 431 -12.82 -17.83 -11.78
C ALA A 431 -13.60 -18.75 -10.84
N ARG A 432 -12.98 -19.23 -9.74
CA ARG A 432 -13.67 -20.02 -8.71
C ARG A 432 -14.89 -19.27 -8.16
N LEU A 433 -14.73 -18.01 -7.76
CA LEU A 433 -15.79 -17.20 -7.16
C LEU A 433 -17.02 -17.07 -8.07
N LEU A 434 -16.79 -16.86 -9.37
CA LEU A 434 -17.81 -16.76 -10.42
C LEU A 434 -18.59 -18.06 -10.65
N LEU A 435 -18.03 -19.22 -10.28
CA LEU A 435 -18.68 -20.52 -10.47
C LEU A 435 -19.59 -20.90 -9.30
N VAL A 436 -19.28 -20.42 -8.09
CA VAL A 436 -20.00 -20.79 -6.87
C VAL A 436 -21.48 -20.40 -6.97
N ASN A 437 -22.34 -21.42 -6.96
CA ASN A 437 -23.79 -21.31 -7.09
C ASN A 437 -24.25 -20.57 -8.35
N THR A 438 -23.50 -20.71 -9.46
CA THR A 438 -23.84 -20.05 -10.73
C THR A 438 -23.77 -21.03 -11.92
N PRO A 439 -24.81 -21.87 -12.11
CA PRO A 439 -24.86 -22.84 -13.21
C PRO A 439 -24.61 -22.25 -14.62
N PRO A 440 -25.08 -21.04 -14.99
CA PRO A 440 -24.74 -20.42 -16.27
C PRO A 440 -23.24 -20.27 -16.50
N ASN A 441 -22.48 -19.85 -15.48
CA ASN A 441 -21.02 -19.70 -15.57
C ASN A 441 -20.30 -21.04 -15.65
N VAL A 442 -20.81 -22.05 -14.95
CA VAL A 442 -20.29 -23.43 -15.09
C VAL A 442 -20.47 -23.91 -16.53
N ARG A 443 -21.62 -23.66 -17.17
CA ARG A 443 -21.85 -23.99 -18.58
C ARG A 443 -20.90 -23.23 -19.51
N ARG A 444 -20.63 -21.94 -19.26
CA ARG A 444 -19.67 -21.14 -20.05
C ARG A 444 -18.25 -21.70 -19.95
N LEU A 445 -17.77 -22.00 -18.75
CA LEU A 445 -16.44 -22.58 -18.54
C LEU A 445 -16.29 -23.95 -19.24
N CYS A 446 -17.35 -24.74 -19.25
CA CYS A 446 -17.38 -26.09 -19.83
C CYS A 446 -17.81 -26.11 -21.30
N ALA A 447 -18.07 -24.96 -21.92
CA ALA A 447 -18.43 -24.91 -23.33
C ALA A 447 -17.22 -25.27 -24.22
N PRO A 448 -17.44 -25.93 -25.36
CA PRO A 448 -16.42 -26.08 -26.40
C PRO A 448 -15.78 -24.75 -26.77
N LEU A 449 -14.45 -24.71 -26.93
CA LEU A 449 -13.76 -23.51 -27.42
C LEU A 449 -14.11 -23.20 -28.88
N SER A 450 -14.56 -24.21 -29.64
CA SER A 450 -15.11 -24.04 -30.98
C SER A 450 -16.49 -24.68 -31.09
N PRO A 451 -17.50 -23.97 -31.64
CA PRO A 451 -18.80 -24.56 -31.92
C PRO A 451 -18.75 -25.54 -33.11
N ASP A 452 -17.78 -25.39 -34.01
CA ASP A 452 -17.58 -26.29 -35.15
C ASP A 452 -17.10 -27.68 -34.68
N PRO A 453 -17.89 -28.76 -34.88
CA PRO A 453 -17.51 -30.12 -34.51
C PRO A 453 -16.25 -30.65 -35.21
N LEU A 454 -15.85 -30.04 -36.33
CA LEU A 454 -14.64 -30.42 -37.08
C LEU A 454 -13.39 -29.73 -36.55
N SER A 455 -13.53 -28.71 -35.71
CA SER A 455 -12.39 -28.00 -35.13
C SER A 455 -11.69 -28.86 -34.09
N PRO A 456 -10.35 -28.90 -34.06
CA PRO A 456 -9.61 -29.58 -33.00
C PRO A 456 -9.91 -28.99 -31.61
N SER A 457 -10.41 -27.75 -31.55
CA SER A 457 -10.79 -27.08 -30.29
C SER A 457 -12.22 -27.37 -29.85
N HIS A 458 -12.98 -28.22 -30.57
CA HIS A 458 -14.35 -28.59 -30.19
C HIS A 458 -14.42 -29.44 -28.91
N GLU A 459 -13.41 -30.26 -28.66
CA GLU A 459 -13.36 -31.09 -27.45
C GLU A 459 -12.65 -30.40 -26.29
N THR A 460 -11.98 -29.28 -26.55
CA THR A 460 -11.31 -28.46 -25.54
C THR A 460 -12.29 -27.46 -24.93
N THR A 461 -12.13 -27.17 -23.64
CA THR A 461 -12.93 -26.22 -22.87
C THR A 461 -12.00 -25.34 -22.02
N GLN A 462 -12.54 -24.29 -21.40
CA GLN A 462 -11.74 -23.50 -20.45
C GLN A 462 -11.42 -24.27 -19.17
N LEU A 463 -12.23 -25.27 -18.81
CA LEU A 463 -11.93 -26.18 -17.70
C LEU A 463 -10.65 -26.99 -17.96
N HIS A 464 -10.35 -27.37 -19.21
CA HIS A 464 -9.07 -27.99 -19.54
C HIS A 464 -7.90 -27.07 -19.20
N ARG A 465 -7.97 -25.80 -19.63
CA ARG A 465 -6.93 -24.80 -19.32
C ARG A 465 -6.76 -24.58 -17.82
N LEU A 466 -7.86 -24.58 -17.07
CA LEU A 466 -7.82 -24.46 -15.61
C LEU A 466 -7.14 -25.67 -14.94
N LEU A 467 -7.41 -26.89 -15.43
CA LEU A 467 -6.75 -28.11 -14.97
C LEU A 467 -5.27 -28.15 -15.38
N ASP A 468 -4.91 -27.57 -16.52
CA ASP A 468 -3.51 -27.45 -16.94
C ASP A 468 -2.71 -26.55 -15.98
N ILE A 469 -3.29 -25.43 -15.50
CA ILE A 469 -2.69 -24.59 -14.46
C ILE A 469 -2.48 -25.41 -13.18
N PHE A 470 -3.51 -26.14 -12.73
CA PHE A 470 -3.39 -27.00 -11.55
C PHE A 470 -2.24 -28.02 -11.68
N ALA A 471 -2.03 -28.56 -12.88
CA ALA A 471 -1.00 -29.55 -13.15
C ALA A 471 0.41 -28.95 -13.22
N ARG A 472 0.58 -27.73 -13.73
CA ARG A 472 1.89 -27.12 -13.99
C ARG A 472 2.35 -26.10 -12.93
N SER A 473 1.44 -25.56 -12.13
CA SER A 473 1.77 -24.53 -11.12
C SER A 473 2.48 -25.16 -9.92
N ASP A 474 3.60 -24.58 -9.50
CA ASP A 474 4.28 -24.95 -8.24
C ASP A 474 3.66 -24.28 -7.00
N ALA A 475 2.89 -23.19 -7.20
CA ALA A 475 2.23 -22.47 -6.12
C ALA A 475 1.01 -23.24 -5.57
N GLU A 476 1.08 -23.67 -4.31
CA GLU A 476 0.02 -24.45 -3.66
C GLU A 476 -1.32 -23.70 -3.59
N HIS A 477 -1.31 -22.39 -3.34
CA HIS A 477 -2.52 -21.56 -3.28
C HIS A 477 -3.24 -21.52 -4.63
N THR A 478 -2.52 -21.39 -5.75
CA THR A 478 -3.08 -21.44 -7.10
C THR A 478 -3.67 -22.81 -7.42
N ARG A 479 -2.95 -23.89 -7.08
CA ARG A 479 -3.45 -25.26 -7.25
C ARG A 479 -4.71 -25.50 -6.43
N THR A 480 -4.76 -24.99 -5.22
CA THR A 480 -5.92 -25.08 -4.33
C THR A 480 -7.14 -24.42 -4.93
N GLU A 481 -7.03 -23.17 -5.39
CA GLU A 481 -8.17 -22.45 -5.99
C GLU A 481 -8.62 -23.10 -7.30
N ALA A 482 -7.69 -23.59 -8.14
CA ALA A 482 -8.01 -24.32 -9.37
C ALA A 482 -8.74 -25.64 -9.07
N ALA A 483 -8.29 -26.40 -8.06
CA ALA A 483 -8.92 -27.63 -7.62
C ALA A 483 -10.31 -27.39 -7.03
N ARG A 484 -10.49 -26.33 -6.22
CA ARG A 484 -11.79 -25.91 -5.70
C ARG A 484 -12.74 -25.53 -6.84
N ALA A 485 -12.27 -24.77 -7.84
CA ALA A 485 -13.08 -24.44 -9.01
C ALA A 485 -13.52 -25.70 -9.77
N ALA A 486 -12.63 -26.67 -9.96
CA ALA A 486 -12.97 -27.97 -10.56
C ALA A 486 -14.03 -28.74 -9.74
N ALA A 487 -13.93 -28.74 -8.40
CA ALA A 487 -14.93 -29.35 -7.53
C ALA A 487 -16.30 -28.66 -7.61
N VAL A 488 -16.32 -27.33 -7.71
CA VAL A 488 -17.56 -26.54 -7.89
C VAL A 488 -18.27 -26.90 -9.19
N VAL A 489 -17.53 -27.11 -10.29
CA VAL A 489 -18.09 -27.54 -11.58
C VAL A 489 -18.82 -28.88 -11.49
N CYS A 490 -18.36 -29.79 -10.63
CA CYS A 490 -19.00 -31.10 -10.46
C CYS A 490 -20.36 -31.06 -9.75
N ARG A 491 -20.65 -30.02 -8.94
CA ARG A 491 -21.90 -29.91 -8.14
C ARG A 491 -23.19 -29.86 -9.00
N PRO A 492 -23.32 -28.93 -9.97
CA PRO A 492 -24.54 -28.84 -10.80
C PRO A 492 -24.71 -30.01 -11.77
N LEU A 493 -23.71 -30.89 -11.90
CA LEU A 493 -23.79 -32.11 -12.70
C LEU A 493 -24.39 -33.28 -11.92
N SER A 494 -24.78 -33.10 -10.66
CA SER A 494 -25.37 -34.19 -9.88
C SER A 494 -26.72 -34.67 -10.47
N PRO A 495 -27.07 -35.96 -10.32
CA PRO A 495 -28.31 -36.51 -10.88
C PRO A 495 -29.57 -35.82 -10.36
N ALA A 496 -29.56 -35.33 -9.12
CA ALA A 496 -30.68 -34.59 -8.53
C ALA A 496 -30.87 -33.21 -9.19
N ALA A 497 -29.77 -32.50 -9.50
CA ALA A 497 -29.80 -31.23 -10.20
C ALA A 497 -30.17 -31.37 -11.69
N LEU A 498 -29.92 -32.54 -12.28
CA LEU A 498 -30.21 -32.86 -13.67
C LEU A 498 -31.57 -33.55 -13.89
N ALA A 499 -32.20 -34.08 -12.84
CA ALA A 499 -33.54 -34.66 -12.90
C ALA A 499 -34.63 -33.62 -13.21
N GLU A 500 -34.35 -32.34 -12.95
CA GLU A 500 -35.19 -31.20 -13.35
C GLU A 500 -35.05 -30.84 -14.85
N ALA A 501 -34.11 -31.47 -15.59
CA ALA A 501 -33.83 -31.19 -16.99
C ALA A 501 -33.68 -32.48 -17.83
N GLU A 502 -34.82 -33.01 -18.29
CA GLU A 502 -35.03 -33.93 -19.43
C GLU A 502 -34.11 -35.18 -19.58
N GLY A 503 -34.58 -36.34 -19.11
CA GLY A 503 -34.37 -37.68 -19.70
C GLY A 503 -32.93 -38.24 -19.86
N ASP A 504 -32.83 -39.38 -20.56
CA ASP A 504 -31.60 -40.19 -20.81
C ASP A 504 -30.45 -39.40 -21.50
N GLY A 505 -30.78 -38.32 -22.22
CA GLY A 505 -29.81 -37.43 -22.85
C GLY A 505 -28.94 -36.65 -21.86
N SER A 506 -29.41 -36.43 -20.63
CA SER A 506 -28.66 -35.76 -19.56
C SER A 506 -27.52 -36.66 -19.04
N THR A 507 -27.78 -37.95 -18.84
CA THR A 507 -26.78 -38.95 -18.40
C THR A 507 -25.65 -39.11 -19.41
N LYS A 508 -25.96 -39.22 -20.71
CA LYS A 508 -24.94 -39.35 -21.76
C LYS A 508 -24.03 -38.12 -21.86
N ARG A 509 -24.57 -36.91 -21.69
CA ARG A 509 -23.80 -35.66 -21.69
C ARG A 509 -22.84 -35.59 -20.49
N ARG A 510 -23.29 -35.97 -19.30
CA ARG A 510 -22.45 -36.01 -18.09
C ARG A 510 -21.33 -37.04 -18.21
N ALA A 511 -21.63 -38.24 -18.73
CA ALA A 511 -20.63 -39.27 -18.94
C ALA A 511 -19.58 -38.87 -19.99
N LYS A 512 -19.98 -38.12 -21.04
CA LYS A 512 -19.06 -37.52 -22.01
C LYS A 512 -18.19 -36.46 -21.34
N PHE A 513 -18.78 -35.58 -20.54
CA PHE A 513 -18.06 -34.53 -19.79
C PHE A 513 -16.94 -35.11 -18.92
N TYR A 514 -17.23 -36.11 -18.07
CA TYR A 514 -16.21 -36.71 -17.20
C TYR A 514 -15.11 -37.43 -17.96
N ARG A 515 -15.43 -38.02 -19.13
CA ARG A 515 -14.44 -38.65 -20.00
C ARG A 515 -13.51 -37.63 -20.64
N GLN A 516 -14.03 -36.50 -21.10
CA GLN A 516 -13.23 -35.43 -21.69
C GLN A 516 -12.28 -34.80 -20.66
N HIS A 517 -12.73 -34.59 -19.43
CA HIS A 517 -11.95 -33.94 -18.38
C HIS A 517 -11.26 -34.95 -17.45
N ALA A 518 -10.44 -35.84 -18.03
CA ALA A 518 -9.79 -36.93 -17.29
C ALA A 518 -8.89 -36.45 -16.13
N GLY A 519 -8.36 -35.21 -16.19
CA GLY A 519 -7.55 -34.60 -15.12
C GLY A 519 -8.31 -34.24 -13.84
N LEU A 520 -9.65 -34.29 -13.83
CA LEU A 520 -10.48 -33.95 -12.67
C LEU A 520 -10.12 -34.78 -11.43
N ASN A 521 -9.84 -36.07 -11.59
CA ASN A 521 -9.57 -36.94 -10.43
C ASN A 521 -8.34 -36.49 -9.64
N LYS A 522 -7.30 -35.96 -10.30
CA LYS A 522 -6.09 -35.45 -9.64
C LYS A 522 -6.37 -34.17 -8.84
N ALA A 523 -7.14 -33.25 -9.41
CA ALA A 523 -7.56 -32.02 -8.73
C ALA A 523 -8.46 -32.31 -7.52
N LEU A 524 -9.40 -33.25 -7.67
CA LEU A 524 -10.27 -33.70 -6.58
C LEU A 524 -9.50 -34.44 -5.48
N ALA A 525 -8.55 -35.30 -5.84
CA ALA A 525 -7.68 -35.99 -4.89
C ALA A 525 -6.87 -34.99 -4.06
N PHE A 526 -6.32 -33.97 -4.71
CA PHE A 526 -5.54 -32.93 -4.05
C PHE A 526 -6.32 -32.24 -2.91
N LEU A 527 -7.63 -31.99 -3.07
CA LEU A 527 -8.44 -31.38 -2.01
C LEU A 527 -8.61 -32.29 -0.79
N VAL A 528 -8.91 -33.57 -1.00
CA VAL A 528 -9.16 -34.51 0.10
C VAL A 528 -7.89 -34.91 0.85
N THR A 529 -6.73 -34.79 0.21
CA THR A 529 -5.43 -35.02 0.85
C THR A 529 -4.88 -33.82 1.60
N GLN A 530 -5.58 -32.66 1.60
CA GLN A 530 -5.09 -31.48 2.30
C GLN A 530 -5.18 -31.61 3.82
N MET A 531 -4.05 -31.46 4.50
CA MET A 531 -3.98 -31.53 5.97
C MET A 531 -4.07 -30.15 6.63
N ARG A 532 -3.67 -29.08 5.93
CA ARG A 532 -3.60 -27.73 6.49
C ARG A 532 -4.96 -27.06 6.67
N PHE A 533 -5.91 -27.36 5.78
CA PHE A 533 -7.22 -26.72 5.73
C PHE A 533 -8.35 -27.77 5.69
N PRO A 534 -8.83 -28.24 6.85
CA PRO A 534 -9.86 -29.30 6.93
C PRO A 534 -11.13 -28.98 6.13
N VAL A 535 -11.51 -27.70 6.04
CA VAL A 535 -12.67 -27.22 5.27
C VAL A 535 -12.64 -27.67 3.81
N LEU A 536 -11.45 -27.71 3.20
CA LEU A 536 -11.30 -28.13 1.81
C LEU A 536 -11.68 -29.59 1.60
N ARG A 537 -11.33 -30.46 2.57
CA ARG A 537 -11.70 -31.86 2.55
C ARG A 537 -13.21 -32.02 2.70
N SER A 538 -13.82 -31.30 3.65
CA SER A 538 -15.26 -31.33 3.86
C SER A 538 -16.04 -30.90 2.62
N GLU A 539 -15.62 -29.81 1.97
CA GLU A 539 -16.19 -29.35 0.70
C GLU A 539 -16.10 -30.43 -0.40
N ALA A 540 -14.98 -31.15 -0.48
CA ALA A 540 -14.75 -32.18 -1.48
C ALA A 540 -15.53 -33.48 -1.18
N TRP A 541 -15.59 -33.94 0.07
CA TRP A 541 -16.38 -35.13 0.45
C TRP A 541 -17.86 -34.96 0.14
N PHE A 542 -18.40 -33.77 0.39
CA PHE A 542 -19.77 -33.43 -0.02
C PHE A 542 -19.96 -33.57 -1.54
N VAL A 543 -19.01 -33.07 -2.34
CA VAL A 543 -19.05 -33.19 -3.81
C VAL A 543 -18.98 -34.66 -4.24
N PHE A 544 -18.13 -35.48 -3.62
CA PHE A 544 -18.02 -36.89 -3.98
C PHE A 544 -19.29 -37.66 -3.66
N ALA A 545 -19.91 -37.40 -2.50
CA ALA A 545 -21.19 -37.97 -2.12
C ALA A 545 -22.29 -37.65 -3.15
N LEU A 546 -22.30 -36.44 -3.72
CA LEU A 546 -23.21 -36.07 -4.80
C LEU A 546 -22.89 -36.78 -6.12
N MET A 547 -21.61 -36.90 -6.47
CA MET A 547 -21.16 -37.55 -7.70
C MET A 547 -21.46 -39.06 -7.70
N CYS A 548 -21.26 -39.76 -6.58
CA CYS A 548 -21.50 -41.20 -6.46
C CYS A 548 -22.97 -41.62 -6.64
N ARG A 549 -23.92 -40.66 -6.63
CA ARG A 549 -25.33 -40.93 -6.93
C ARG A 549 -25.57 -41.37 -8.37
N ALA A 550 -24.59 -41.20 -9.26
CA ALA A 550 -24.60 -41.76 -10.61
C ALA A 550 -23.30 -42.50 -10.94
N LYS A 551 -23.43 -43.48 -11.86
CA LYS A 551 -22.37 -44.38 -12.29
C LYS A 551 -21.12 -43.63 -12.80
N ASP A 552 -21.34 -42.72 -13.74
CA ASP A 552 -20.27 -41.93 -14.35
C ASP A 552 -19.56 -40.98 -13.37
N GLY A 553 -20.25 -40.53 -12.33
CA GLY A 553 -19.64 -39.77 -11.22
C GLY A 553 -18.90 -40.66 -10.23
N ALA A 554 -19.46 -41.82 -9.88
CA ALA A 554 -18.82 -42.84 -9.05
C ALA A 554 -17.50 -43.32 -9.67
N ASP A 555 -17.47 -43.56 -10.98
CA ASP A 555 -16.27 -43.88 -11.76
C ASP A 555 -15.14 -42.86 -11.54
N VAL A 556 -15.46 -41.56 -11.52
CA VAL A 556 -14.47 -40.50 -11.26
C VAL A 556 -13.97 -40.59 -9.82
N VAL A 557 -14.87 -40.74 -8.84
CA VAL A 557 -14.52 -40.86 -7.42
C VAL A 557 -13.65 -42.09 -7.16
N ILE A 558 -13.95 -43.23 -7.78
CA ILE A 558 -13.13 -44.45 -7.68
C ILE A 558 -11.70 -44.18 -8.19
N ARG A 559 -11.55 -43.50 -9.34
CA ARG A 559 -10.23 -43.08 -9.85
C ARG A 559 -9.55 -42.03 -8.97
N THR A 560 -10.30 -41.16 -8.31
CA THR A 560 -9.78 -40.20 -7.33
C THR A 560 -9.19 -40.93 -6.13
N LEU A 561 -9.89 -41.95 -5.61
CA LEU A 561 -9.43 -42.75 -4.47
C LEU A 561 -8.25 -43.69 -4.80
N GLN A 562 -7.88 -43.82 -6.08
CA GLN A 562 -6.65 -44.51 -6.49
C GLN A 562 -5.41 -43.61 -6.41
N VAL A 563 -5.59 -42.28 -6.29
CA VAL A 563 -4.49 -41.35 -6.09
C VAL A 563 -3.94 -41.53 -4.66
N ALA A 564 -2.61 -41.53 -4.53
CA ALA A 564 -1.93 -41.73 -3.26
C ALA A 564 -2.44 -40.76 -2.18
N GLY A 565 -2.73 -41.28 -0.98
CA GLY A 565 -3.23 -40.52 0.17
C GLY A 565 -4.74 -40.32 0.19
N ALA A 566 -5.45 -40.42 -0.95
CA ALA A 566 -6.89 -40.10 -1.01
C ALA A 566 -7.76 -41.17 -0.32
N PHE A 567 -7.38 -42.45 -0.44
CA PHE A 567 -8.09 -43.53 0.25
C PHE A 567 -7.80 -43.54 1.75
N GLU A 568 -6.56 -43.22 2.12
CA GLU A 568 -6.14 -43.07 3.51
C GLU A 568 -6.91 -41.93 4.17
N ALA A 569 -7.02 -40.78 3.50
CA ALA A 569 -7.82 -39.64 3.95
C ALA A 569 -9.31 -40.00 4.12
N LEU A 570 -9.88 -40.81 3.23
CA LEU A 570 -11.25 -41.31 3.37
C LEU A 570 -11.41 -42.22 4.60
N THR A 571 -10.46 -43.13 4.80
CA THR A 571 -10.45 -44.05 5.93
C THR A 571 -10.40 -43.26 7.24
N GLU A 572 -9.51 -42.27 7.33
CA GLU A 572 -9.40 -41.37 8.48
C GLU A 572 -10.69 -40.57 8.68
N ALA A 573 -11.27 -40.01 7.61
CA ALA A 573 -12.51 -39.24 7.69
C ALA A 573 -13.68 -40.05 8.26
N ILE A 574 -13.80 -41.34 7.91
CA ILE A 574 -14.90 -42.20 8.37
C ILE A 574 -14.61 -42.79 9.76
N THR A 575 -13.40 -43.31 9.97
CA THR A 575 -13.07 -44.15 11.14
C THR A 575 -12.28 -43.42 12.22
N GLY A 576 -11.72 -42.25 11.91
CA GLY A 576 -10.79 -41.55 12.80
C GLY A 576 -9.39 -42.19 12.92
N ARG A 577 -9.12 -43.30 12.22
CA ARG A 577 -7.81 -43.96 12.22
C ARG A 577 -6.81 -43.19 11.35
N THR A 578 -5.75 -42.67 11.97
CA THR A 578 -4.60 -42.10 11.26
C THR A 578 -3.61 -43.22 10.92
N PHE A 579 -3.13 -43.27 9.68
CA PHE A 579 -2.16 -44.29 9.26
C PHE A 579 -0.77 -44.14 9.94
N ALA A 580 -0.45 -42.96 10.48
CA ALA A 580 0.76 -42.72 11.27
C ALA A 580 0.74 -43.46 12.63
N ALA A 581 -0.42 -43.52 13.30
CA ALA A 581 -0.55 -44.26 14.56
C ALA A 581 -0.46 -45.78 14.38
N ALA A 582 -0.73 -46.29 13.17
CA ALA A 582 -0.61 -47.70 12.85
C ALA A 582 0.85 -48.14 12.60
N GLU A 583 1.73 -47.23 12.18
CA GLU A 583 3.19 -47.48 12.14
C GLU A 583 3.83 -47.34 13.53
N GLU A 584 3.44 -46.37 14.35
CA GLU A 584 3.92 -46.26 15.74
C GLU A 584 3.51 -47.48 16.60
N ALA A 585 2.32 -48.05 16.35
CA ALA A 585 1.89 -49.29 16.99
C ALA A 585 2.67 -50.54 16.49
N ARG A 586 3.34 -50.46 15.34
CA ARG A 586 4.24 -51.50 14.82
C ARG A 586 5.70 -51.32 15.23
N ASP A 587 6.16 -50.08 15.40
CA ASP A 587 7.53 -49.73 15.79
C ASP A 587 7.74 -49.53 17.29
N GLY A 588 6.69 -49.63 18.12
CA GLY A 588 6.77 -49.72 19.59
C GLY A 588 7.58 -50.91 20.15
N ALA A 589 8.31 -51.64 19.32
CA ALA A 589 9.28 -52.66 19.70
C ALA A 589 10.75 -52.22 19.60
N ARG A 590 11.06 -50.97 19.21
CA ARG A 590 12.42 -50.42 19.32
C ARG A 590 12.41 -49.01 19.90
N ALA A 591 12.95 -48.92 21.11
CA ALA A 591 12.95 -47.73 21.93
C ALA A 591 14.05 -46.71 21.54
N ILE A 592 13.78 -45.45 21.94
CA ILE A 592 14.64 -44.51 22.71
C ILE A 592 14.76 -43.09 22.09
N GLU A 593 14.42 -42.13 22.97
CA GLU A 593 14.80 -40.71 23.13
C GLU A 593 14.17 -39.59 22.27
N GLU A 594 13.22 -38.92 22.93
CA GLU A 594 12.81 -37.54 22.70
C GLU A 594 13.94 -36.55 23.02
N GLY A 595 14.05 -35.51 22.19
CA GLY A 595 14.75 -34.25 22.48
C GLY A 595 13.86 -33.06 22.07
N PRO A 596 13.90 -31.91 22.79
CA PRO A 596 12.83 -30.93 22.76
C PRO A 596 12.86 -30.02 21.53
N ALA A 597 11.65 -29.62 21.13
CA ALA A 597 11.34 -28.69 20.04
C ALA A 597 12.03 -27.32 20.22
N GLY A 598 12.75 -26.89 19.17
CA GLY A 598 13.28 -25.55 19.04
C GLY A 598 12.22 -24.58 18.53
N ALA A 599 11.86 -23.61 19.37
CA ALA A 599 11.09 -22.43 18.99
C ALA A 599 11.93 -21.54 18.05
N GLY A 600 11.50 -21.41 16.79
CA GLY A 600 12.05 -20.46 15.83
C GLY A 600 11.17 -19.22 15.73
N GLN A 601 11.64 -18.12 16.31
CA GLN A 601 11.06 -16.77 16.23
C GLN A 601 10.97 -16.29 14.78
N ALA A 602 9.78 -15.86 14.37
CA ALA A 602 9.59 -15.07 13.16
C ALA A 602 10.11 -13.63 13.42
N ALA A 603 11.15 -13.25 12.69
CA ALA A 603 11.70 -11.90 12.70
C ALA A 603 10.75 -10.95 11.95
N VAL A 604 10.45 -9.84 12.63
CA VAL A 604 9.74 -8.68 12.12
C VAL A 604 10.66 -7.96 11.13
N VAL A 605 10.25 -7.82 9.87
CA VAL A 605 10.87 -6.88 8.93
C VAL A 605 9.78 -5.98 8.38
N SER A 606 9.85 -4.71 8.79
CA SER A 606 9.06 -3.61 8.27
C SER A 606 9.40 -3.38 6.80
N GLY A 607 8.42 -3.56 5.92
CA GLY A 607 8.50 -3.23 4.52
C GLY A 607 7.11 -3.26 3.93
N GLY A 608 6.49 -2.07 3.83
CA GLY A 608 5.20 -1.88 3.16
C GLY A 608 5.28 -2.48 1.77
N SER A 609 4.57 -3.59 1.56
CA SER A 609 4.43 -4.23 0.27
C SER A 609 2.96 -4.53 0.05
N ASN A 610 2.49 -4.21 -1.15
CA ASN A 610 1.13 -4.36 -1.67
C ASN A 610 0.59 -5.81 -1.69
N ALA A 611 1.17 -6.71 -0.88
CA ALA A 611 0.68 -8.06 -0.63
C ALA A 611 -0.46 -8.09 0.41
N ALA A 612 -0.55 -7.10 1.30
CA ALA A 612 -1.57 -7.07 2.37
C ALA A 612 -3.02 -6.85 1.86
N MET A 613 -3.22 -6.30 0.65
CA MET A 613 -4.57 -6.05 0.12
C MET A 613 -5.29 -7.32 -0.39
N VAL A 614 -4.60 -8.46 -0.51
CA VAL A 614 -5.23 -9.73 -0.94
C VAL A 614 -5.82 -10.51 0.25
N GLU A 615 -5.26 -10.34 1.45
CA GLU A 615 -5.64 -11.09 2.65
C GLU A 615 -6.99 -10.64 3.28
N GLY A 616 -7.52 -9.47 2.90
CA GLY A 616 -8.66 -8.83 3.58
C GLY A 616 -10.07 -9.34 3.22
N LEU A 617 -10.25 -10.15 2.17
CA LEU A 617 -11.60 -10.58 1.76
C LEU A 617 -12.11 -11.84 2.49
N GLY A 618 -11.27 -12.51 3.29
CA GLY A 618 -11.68 -13.71 4.05
C GLY A 618 -12.18 -14.88 3.19
N LEU A 619 -11.93 -14.87 1.88
CA LEU A 619 -12.39 -15.89 0.92
C LEU A 619 -11.43 -17.11 0.84
N GLU A 620 -10.28 -17.00 1.48
CA GLU A 620 -9.30 -18.08 1.61
C GLU A 620 -9.71 -19.06 2.72
N PRO A 621 -9.33 -20.35 2.61
CA PRO A 621 -9.60 -21.31 3.66
C PRO A 621 -8.90 -20.89 4.96
N GLN A 622 -9.68 -20.55 5.99
CA GLN A 622 -9.14 -20.23 7.31
C GLN A 622 -8.86 -21.51 8.09
N GLN A 623 -7.89 -21.45 9.01
CA GLN A 623 -7.68 -22.55 9.96
C GLN A 623 -8.90 -22.63 10.89
N ALA A 624 -9.52 -23.81 10.94
CA ALA A 624 -10.65 -24.06 11.81
C ALA A 624 -10.19 -24.14 13.26
N ASP A 625 -10.91 -23.47 14.15
CA ASP A 625 -10.67 -23.56 15.59
C ASP A 625 -11.05 -24.95 16.12
N LEU A 626 -10.58 -25.36 17.31
CA LEU A 626 -10.69 -26.76 17.78
C LEU A 626 -12.14 -27.30 17.80
N SER A 627 -13.12 -26.45 18.12
CA SER A 627 -14.55 -26.80 18.14
C SER A 627 -15.13 -26.97 16.72
N GLN A 628 -14.74 -26.09 15.79
CA GLN A 628 -15.12 -26.18 14.38
C GLN A 628 -14.49 -27.41 13.73
N ALA A 629 -13.24 -27.73 14.07
CA ALA A 629 -12.54 -28.92 13.61
C ALA A 629 -13.25 -30.21 14.06
N ALA A 630 -13.77 -30.27 15.29
CA ALA A 630 -14.56 -31.40 15.76
C ALA A 630 -15.91 -31.54 15.02
N GLY A 631 -16.61 -30.43 14.78
CA GLY A 631 -17.84 -30.41 13.98
C GLY A 631 -17.61 -30.85 12.53
N MET A 632 -16.50 -30.42 11.92
CA MET A 632 -16.12 -30.81 10.56
C MET A 632 -15.79 -32.29 10.45
N LYS A 633 -15.10 -32.89 11.43
CA LYS A 633 -14.85 -34.34 11.45
C LYS A 633 -16.13 -35.16 11.40
N LYS A 634 -17.18 -34.72 12.10
CA LYS A 634 -18.50 -35.37 12.05
C LYS A 634 -19.12 -35.24 10.66
N VAL A 635 -19.10 -34.05 10.06
CA VAL A 635 -19.63 -33.81 8.71
C VAL A 635 -18.86 -34.61 7.66
N ASP A 636 -17.55 -34.72 7.80
CA ASP A 636 -16.68 -35.53 6.94
C ASP A 636 -17.06 -37.01 7.03
N ARG A 637 -17.26 -37.53 8.25
CA ARG A 637 -17.74 -38.90 8.47
C ARG A 637 -19.09 -39.13 7.81
N GLU A 638 -20.05 -38.24 8.01
CA GLU A 638 -21.39 -38.36 7.41
C GLU A 638 -21.32 -38.36 5.88
N ASN A 639 -20.61 -37.40 5.28
CA ASN A 639 -20.44 -37.33 3.82
C ASN A 639 -19.67 -38.54 3.27
N GLY A 640 -18.61 -38.97 3.96
CA GLY A 640 -17.83 -40.16 3.61
C GLY A 640 -18.68 -41.43 3.64
N LEU A 641 -19.49 -41.62 4.68
CA LEU A 641 -20.40 -42.76 4.79
C LEU A 641 -21.50 -42.74 3.73
N VAL A 642 -22.07 -41.57 3.41
CA VAL A 642 -23.03 -41.44 2.30
C VAL A 642 -22.37 -41.84 0.98
N MET A 643 -21.17 -41.33 0.71
CA MET A 643 -20.41 -41.67 -0.49
C MET A 643 -20.13 -43.17 -0.59
N VAL A 644 -19.60 -43.79 0.47
CA VAL A 644 -19.28 -45.22 0.50
C VAL A 644 -20.55 -46.08 0.39
N THR A 645 -21.65 -45.64 1.02
CA THR A 645 -22.95 -46.32 0.90
C THR A 645 -23.44 -46.34 -0.54
N GLU A 646 -23.34 -45.22 -1.26
CA GLU A 646 -23.71 -45.15 -2.67
C GLU A 646 -22.82 -46.05 -3.53
N LEU A 647 -21.50 -46.07 -3.29
CA LEU A 647 -20.55 -46.94 -3.99
C LEU A 647 -20.86 -48.42 -3.80
N VAL A 648 -21.07 -48.86 -2.55
CA VAL A 648 -21.35 -50.28 -2.23
C VAL A 648 -22.74 -50.70 -2.68
N LYS A 649 -23.77 -49.84 -2.55
CA LYS A 649 -25.15 -50.24 -2.91
C LYS A 649 -25.42 -50.22 -4.40
N LYS A 650 -24.83 -49.29 -5.14
CA LYS A 650 -25.19 -49.04 -6.56
C LYS A 650 -24.09 -49.39 -7.55
N HIS A 651 -22.84 -49.46 -7.11
CA HIS A 651 -21.67 -49.61 -7.98
C HIS A 651 -20.72 -50.72 -7.51
N ALA A 652 -21.23 -51.70 -6.74
CA ALA A 652 -20.44 -52.80 -6.19
C ALA A 652 -19.66 -53.59 -7.24
N ASP A 653 -20.22 -53.73 -8.45
CA ASP A 653 -19.63 -54.50 -9.54
C ASP A 653 -18.42 -53.81 -10.18
N GLU A 654 -18.23 -52.51 -9.93
CA GLU A 654 -17.10 -51.72 -10.43
C GLU A 654 -15.90 -51.73 -9.48
N LEU A 655 -16.09 -52.25 -8.26
CA LEU A 655 -15.10 -52.23 -7.21
C LEU A 655 -14.29 -53.53 -7.19
N PRO A 656 -12.94 -53.46 -7.12
CA PRO A 656 -12.14 -54.64 -6.79
C PRO A 656 -12.60 -55.25 -5.47
N ALA A 657 -12.62 -56.58 -5.35
CA ALA A 657 -13.12 -57.28 -4.17
C ALA A 657 -12.50 -56.79 -2.84
N ALA A 658 -11.20 -56.51 -2.85
CA ALA A 658 -10.49 -55.96 -1.68
C ALA A 658 -10.95 -54.54 -1.30
N ARG A 659 -11.26 -53.68 -2.30
CA ARG A 659 -11.80 -52.32 -2.06
C ARG A 659 -13.23 -52.37 -1.55
N ARG A 660 -14.05 -53.28 -2.09
CA ARG A 660 -15.41 -53.51 -1.62
C ARG A 660 -15.44 -53.96 -0.16
N ALA A 661 -14.60 -54.93 0.21
CA ALA A 661 -14.48 -55.40 1.60
C ALA A 661 -14.07 -54.25 2.54
N ALA A 662 -13.05 -53.46 2.15
CA ALA A 662 -12.63 -52.31 2.94
C ALA A 662 -13.73 -51.26 3.13
N PHE A 663 -14.55 -51.02 2.09
CA PHE A 663 -15.70 -50.12 2.20
C PHE A 663 -16.82 -50.67 3.09
N GLU A 664 -17.11 -51.97 3.01
CA GLU A 664 -18.09 -52.63 3.89
C GLU A 664 -17.64 -52.58 5.36
N ASP A 665 -16.34 -52.72 5.63
CA ASP A 665 -15.76 -52.53 6.96
C ASP A 665 -15.86 -51.07 7.43
N MET A 666 -15.55 -50.10 6.58
CA MET A 666 -15.73 -48.67 6.89
C MET A 666 -17.19 -48.31 7.22
N LEU A 667 -18.16 -48.89 6.50
CA LEU A 667 -19.59 -48.67 6.77
C LEU A 667 -20.02 -49.21 8.13
N ARG A 668 -19.49 -50.37 8.54
CA ARG A 668 -19.75 -50.96 9.85
C ARG A 668 -19.20 -50.07 10.95
N GLU A 669 -17.90 -49.78 10.90
CA GLU A 669 -17.18 -49.05 11.95
C GLU A 669 -17.63 -47.59 12.04
N GLY A 670 -17.69 -46.87 10.92
CA GLY A 670 -18.15 -45.48 10.92
C GLY A 670 -19.63 -45.34 11.27
N GLY A 671 -20.45 -46.35 10.94
CA GLY A 671 -21.86 -46.42 11.31
C GLY A 671 -22.06 -46.55 12.82
N GLU A 672 -21.29 -47.43 13.47
CA GLU A 672 -21.27 -47.59 14.94
C GLU A 672 -20.86 -46.28 15.63
N MET A 673 -19.81 -45.62 15.14
CA MET A 673 -19.36 -44.33 15.69
C MET A 673 -20.43 -43.23 15.59
N LEU A 674 -21.16 -43.14 14.47
CA LEU A 674 -22.25 -42.16 14.33
C LEU A 674 -23.42 -42.41 15.29
N VAL A 675 -23.73 -43.68 15.58
CA VAL A 675 -24.78 -44.06 16.53
C VAL A 675 -24.35 -43.66 17.95
N ASP A 676 -23.11 -43.96 18.33
CA ASP A 676 -22.55 -43.57 19.64
C ASP A 676 -22.49 -42.06 19.84
N GLU A 677 -22.13 -41.31 18.80
CA GLU A 677 -22.11 -39.83 18.81
C GLU A 677 -23.52 -39.23 18.92
N LYS A 678 -24.53 -39.82 18.28
CA LYS A 678 -25.94 -39.41 18.42
C LYS A 678 -26.50 -39.77 19.79
N GLY A 679 -26.08 -40.88 20.39
CA GLY A 679 -26.45 -41.28 21.74
C GLY A 679 -25.92 -40.32 22.81
N LYS A 680 -24.69 -39.81 22.63
CA LYS A 680 -24.05 -38.83 23.54
C LYS A 680 -24.55 -37.40 23.39
N ALA A 681 -25.14 -37.03 22.24
CA ALA A 681 -25.70 -35.69 22.01
C ALA A 681 -27.16 -35.54 22.50
N ASN A 682 -27.85 -36.66 22.75
CA ASN A 682 -29.24 -36.71 23.23
C ASN A 682 -29.36 -37.04 24.74
N ALA A 683 -28.22 -37.14 25.44
CA ALA A 683 -28.09 -37.25 26.89
C ALA A 683 -27.49 -35.95 27.43
#